data_AF-A0A1D9MFB0-F1
#
_entry.id   AF-A0A1D9MFB0-F1
#
_cell.length_a   1.000
_cell.length_b   1.000
_cell.length_c   1.000
_cell.angle_alpha   90.00
_cell.angle_beta   90.00
_cell.angle_gamma   90.00
#
_symmetry.space_group_name_H-M   'P 1'
#
loop_
_entity.id
_entity.type
_entity.pdbx_description
1 polymer ?
#
loop_
_entity_poly.entity_id
_entity_poly.type
_entity_poly.pdbx_seq_one_letter_code
_entity_poly.pdbx_strand_id
1 'polypeptide(L)'
;MTVLGPLGFTAPWLLLGLLALPVLWFLLRAVPPAPVRRRFPGVALLLGLADEEAQAERTPWWLLLLRMAALAAVILGFAGPVLNPAVEAAPGGRLLIVEDGSWASARDWPARAERMERALTEAAAAGRPAAVLILTDPPGGAPAFTDAGDLAAQLPGLAPKPWEPGAAAPPPPEGAFETLWLSDGLAREGREALARALLARGALHVWQPEAPVLALGRARVEGAEVVVPLKASAAPLTPLDLRAVGPDPAGVERELARLSLAPGEAEARFDLPPELRNRVARFEIAGLRSAGAVSLTDDAVKRRKVALVGAGPAREGLALLDPLHYLREALAPSADLLEGALEDMLAAKPDVIVLADSAPGPAADRLAEWVEEGGLLLRFAGPRMAAEDAAADPLLPVRIRAGGRTVGGAMSWGAPRKLAPFAPGSLFAGLAVPEEVEVRAQLMAEPGPELAERSLASLADGTPLITRAAFGTGEIVLFHVTANAEWSSLPLSGLFPQMLARLAISARGAAAPGGSELAGRVWQPLRLVDAFGQVSGAEAAAGVAGEDLAEALSAGPGAATPPGIYAAEGRAVALNAVPEGRALAPATWPAGAQREVASALAPMPLKGAALGLGLGLLLLDILAAMAVSGRLRGPRGAALGLLLLALWPVLWPVPGARAEDAMPEERAIAAASNVVLAAMPSGDAEVDRIALAGLRGLSDTLAMRTTVEPSEPMQIDLARDDLALFSLIYWPVTAGQPAPSPEGYAKLNRYLRGGGMILFDTRDADLAEMSATPAGQRLQALAAPLDIPPLEPIPPDHILTRTFYLLQTFPGRYDGSIWVEAAPPEAAAAEGMPFRQLNDGVTPVVIGGNDWAAAWAQDARGMPMFPVGRGLSGERQREVALRFGVNLVMHVLTGNYKSDQVHVPALLERLGQ
;
A
#
# COMPACT_ATOMS: atom_id res chain seq x y z
N MET A 1 -22.18 -2.58 53.57
CA MET A 1 -22.76 -2.19 52.27
C MET A 1 -23.93 -3.11 51.96
N THR A 2 -25.02 -2.60 51.38
CA THR A 2 -26.15 -3.44 50.91
C THR A 2 -26.27 -3.32 49.40
N VAL A 3 -26.37 -4.46 48.72
CA VAL A 3 -26.48 -4.54 47.25
C VAL A 3 -27.93 -4.87 46.87
N LEU A 4 -28.52 -4.06 46.01
CA LEU A 4 -29.86 -4.23 45.44
C LEU A 4 -29.73 -4.25 43.92
N GLY A 5 -29.63 -5.46 43.34
CA GLY A 5 -29.36 -5.63 41.91
C GLY A 5 -27.99 -5.06 41.52
N PRO A 6 -27.86 -4.26 40.43
CA PRO A 6 -26.59 -3.67 40.02
C PRO A 6 -26.15 -2.48 40.89
N LEU A 7 -26.95 -2.05 41.87
CA LEU A 7 -26.69 -0.87 42.72
C LEU A 7 -26.32 -1.27 44.15
N GLY A 8 -25.18 -0.79 44.63
CA GLY A 8 -24.77 -0.84 46.04
C GLY A 8 -24.94 0.52 46.72
N PHE A 9 -25.33 0.52 47.99
CA PHE A 9 -25.36 1.73 48.81
C PHE A 9 -24.35 1.61 49.95
N THR A 10 -23.47 2.60 50.05
CA THR A 10 -22.47 2.70 51.13
C THR A 10 -23.14 3.02 52.47
N ALA A 11 -24.17 3.87 52.46
CA ALA A 11 -24.94 4.26 53.65
C ALA A 11 -26.46 4.09 53.43
N PRO A 12 -26.97 2.84 53.37
CA PRO A 12 -28.35 2.56 52.95
C PRO A 12 -29.43 3.15 53.87
N TRP A 13 -29.12 3.40 55.15
CA TRP A 13 -30.06 3.98 56.11
C TRP A 13 -30.52 5.40 55.74
N LEU A 14 -29.72 6.16 54.98
CA LEU A 14 -30.10 7.49 54.49
C LEU A 14 -31.31 7.46 53.54
N LEU A 15 -31.55 6.34 52.85
CA LEU A 15 -32.69 6.20 51.94
C LEU A 15 -34.04 6.30 52.68
N LEU A 16 -34.08 6.02 53.99
CA LEU A 16 -35.28 6.24 54.81
C LEU A 16 -35.70 7.71 54.83
N GLY A 17 -34.79 8.65 54.59
CA GLY A 17 -35.09 10.09 54.46
C GLY A 17 -36.07 10.41 53.33
N LEU A 18 -36.17 9.57 52.29
CA LEU A 18 -37.15 9.73 51.22
C LEU A 18 -38.60 9.63 51.73
N LEU A 19 -38.83 8.91 52.82
CA LEU A 19 -40.16 8.79 53.44
C LEU A 19 -40.61 10.08 54.14
N ALA A 20 -39.69 10.99 54.47
CA ALA A 20 -40.01 12.29 55.08
C ALA A 20 -40.47 13.35 54.06
N LEU A 21 -40.30 13.08 52.76
CA LEU A 21 -40.63 14.02 51.68
C LEU A 21 -42.11 14.46 51.69
N PRO A 22 -43.12 13.56 51.80
CA PRO A 22 -44.53 13.97 51.81
C PRO A 22 -44.91 14.89 53.00
N VAL A 23 -44.23 14.76 54.13
CA VAL A 23 -44.44 15.62 55.31
C VAL A 23 -43.97 17.05 55.02
N LEU A 24 -42.85 17.20 54.32
CA LEU A 24 -42.29 18.49 53.91
C LEU A 24 -43.23 19.24 52.94
N TRP A 25 -43.92 18.50 52.06
CA TRP A 25 -44.94 19.05 51.17
C TRP A 25 -46.13 19.66 51.95
N PHE A 26 -46.57 19.00 53.03
CA PHE A 26 -47.63 19.52 53.89
C PHE A 26 -47.21 20.79 54.65
N LEU A 27 -45.97 20.84 55.15
CA LEU A 27 -45.41 21.99 55.86
C LEU A 27 -45.27 23.24 54.97
N LEU A 28 -44.83 23.07 53.72
CA LEU A 28 -44.61 24.19 52.79
C LEU A 28 -45.89 24.75 52.15
N ARG A 29 -47.04 24.09 52.35
CA ARG A 29 -48.34 24.52 51.82
C ARG A 29 -49.06 25.56 52.69
N ALA A 30 -48.51 25.93 53.85
CA ALA A 30 -49.10 26.94 54.74
C ALA A 30 -48.87 28.38 54.19
N VAL A 31 -49.91 28.97 53.62
CA VAL A 31 -49.93 30.35 53.09
C VAL A 31 -50.43 31.33 54.18
N PRO A 32 -49.94 32.59 54.25
CA PRO A 32 -50.48 33.62 55.16
C PRO A 32 -51.98 33.91 54.92
N PRO A 33 -52.72 34.41 55.93
CA PRO A 33 -54.16 34.64 55.83
C PRO A 33 -54.51 35.67 54.74
N ALA A 34 -55.68 35.49 54.11
CA ALA A 34 -56.15 36.32 53.01
C ALA A 34 -56.23 37.82 53.37
N PRO A 35 -55.91 38.74 52.44
CA PRO A 35 -55.94 40.18 52.70
C PRO A 35 -57.37 40.69 53.01
N VAL A 36 -57.47 41.60 53.98
CA VAL A 36 -58.73 42.19 54.42
C VAL A 36 -59.21 43.22 53.39
N ARG A 37 -60.36 42.95 52.75
CA ARG A 37 -60.97 43.88 51.78
C ARG A 37 -61.73 45.00 52.49
N ARG A 38 -61.28 46.25 52.37
CA ARG A 38 -62.03 47.46 52.81
C ARG A 38 -62.62 48.18 51.60
N ARG A 39 -63.89 48.61 51.70
CA ARG A 39 -64.54 49.43 50.66
C ARG A 39 -64.10 50.89 50.82
N PHE A 40 -63.39 51.42 49.83
CA PHE A 40 -62.96 52.82 49.78
C PHE A 40 -63.88 53.61 48.82
N PRO A 41 -64.56 54.69 49.25
CA PRO A 41 -65.57 55.38 48.43
C PRO A 41 -65.01 56.21 47.26
N GLY A 42 -63.69 56.44 47.20
CA GLY A 42 -63.03 57.32 46.20
C GLY A 42 -62.54 56.59 44.95
N VAL A 43 -63.34 55.74 44.33
CA VAL A 43 -62.92 54.87 43.19
C VAL A 43 -62.52 55.70 41.94
N ALA A 44 -63.05 56.91 41.78
CA ALA A 44 -62.76 57.77 40.62
C ALA A 44 -61.30 58.28 40.56
N LEU A 45 -60.57 58.32 41.68
CA LEU A 45 -59.17 58.76 41.74
C LEU A 45 -58.15 57.66 41.41
N LEU A 46 -58.60 56.41 41.21
CA LEU A 46 -57.73 55.24 41.04
C LEU A 46 -57.83 54.59 39.64
N LEU A 47 -58.62 55.17 38.72
CA LEU A 47 -58.70 54.73 37.32
C LEU A 47 -57.41 55.13 36.59
N GLY A 48 -56.42 54.23 36.62
CA GLY A 48 -55.13 54.40 35.94
C GLY A 48 -53.92 53.80 36.69
N LEU A 49 -54.09 53.36 37.94
CA LEU A 49 -53.03 52.68 38.69
C LEU A 49 -53.04 51.18 38.36
N ALA A 50 -51.97 50.72 37.70
CA ALA A 50 -51.63 49.31 37.62
C ALA A 50 -50.89 48.92 38.92
N ASP A 51 -51.25 47.78 39.51
CA ASP A 51 -50.50 47.22 40.65
C ASP A 51 -49.05 46.93 40.22
N GLU A 52 -48.07 47.56 40.89
CA GLU A 52 -46.64 47.30 40.63
C GLU A 52 -46.16 45.94 41.17
N GLU A 53 -46.91 45.30 42.08
CA GLU A 53 -46.52 44.01 42.68
C GLU A 53 -47.64 42.97 42.62
N ALA A 54 -47.51 42.02 41.69
CA ALA A 54 -48.31 40.81 41.69
C ALA A 54 -47.86 39.88 42.83
N GLN A 55 -48.52 39.94 43.98
CA GLN A 55 -48.35 38.93 45.03
C GLN A 55 -49.08 37.64 44.61
N ALA A 56 -48.32 36.60 44.24
CA ALA A 56 -48.87 35.30 43.88
C ALA A 56 -49.55 34.66 45.11
N GLU A 57 -50.89 34.49 45.05
CA GLU A 57 -51.70 33.95 46.16
C GLU A 57 -51.35 32.50 46.56
N ARG A 58 -50.71 31.70 45.69
CA ARG A 58 -50.30 30.31 45.97
C ARG A 58 -49.03 29.92 45.22
N THR A 59 -48.13 29.16 45.86
CA THR A 59 -47.03 28.48 45.16
C THR A 59 -47.61 27.39 44.25
N PRO A 60 -47.29 27.39 42.94
CA PRO A 60 -47.69 26.31 42.05
C PRO A 60 -47.23 24.94 42.54
N TRP A 61 -48.11 23.94 42.48
CA TRP A 61 -47.82 22.59 42.97
C TRP A 61 -46.64 21.90 42.26
N TRP A 62 -46.38 22.28 41.00
CA TRP A 62 -45.25 21.76 40.23
C TRP A 62 -43.89 22.28 40.73
N LEU A 63 -43.82 23.48 41.33
CA LEU A 63 -42.59 23.96 42.01
C LEU A 63 -42.32 23.16 43.28
N LEU A 64 -43.38 22.83 44.02
CA LEU A 64 -43.24 21.95 45.18
C LEU A 64 -42.72 20.57 44.74
N LEU A 65 -43.26 19.98 43.67
CA LEU A 65 -42.76 18.72 43.11
C LEU A 65 -41.28 18.80 42.72
N LEU A 66 -40.87 19.90 42.09
CA LEU A 66 -39.47 20.12 41.69
C LEU A 66 -38.52 20.17 42.91
N ARG A 67 -38.93 20.84 43.99
CA ARG A 67 -38.18 20.86 45.26
C ARG A 67 -38.08 19.49 45.90
N MET A 68 -39.16 18.70 45.86
CA MET A 68 -39.15 17.33 46.37
C MET A 68 -38.19 16.44 45.58
N ALA A 69 -38.17 16.58 44.25
CA ALA A 69 -37.25 15.86 43.37
C ALA A 69 -35.79 16.24 43.62
N ALA A 70 -35.51 17.54 43.82
CA ALA A 70 -34.17 18.01 44.15
C ALA A 70 -33.67 17.44 45.49
N LEU A 71 -34.52 17.47 46.53
CA LEU A 71 -34.18 16.91 47.84
C LEU A 71 -34.01 15.38 47.78
N ALA A 72 -34.83 14.68 47.00
CA ALA A 72 -34.68 13.24 46.77
C ALA A 72 -33.32 12.92 46.10
N ALA A 73 -32.91 13.70 45.11
CA ALA A 73 -31.62 13.53 44.44
C ALA A 73 -30.43 13.77 45.40
N VAL A 74 -30.54 14.74 46.31
CA VAL A 74 -29.54 14.99 47.36
C VAL A 74 -29.46 13.83 48.35
N ILE A 75 -30.60 13.33 48.84
CA ILE A 75 -30.66 12.17 49.74
C ILE A 75 -30.04 10.93 49.07
N LEU A 76 -30.36 10.69 47.79
CA LEU A 76 -29.74 9.63 46.99
C LEU A 76 -28.23 9.83 46.85
N GLY A 77 -27.75 11.05 46.57
CA GLY A 77 -26.32 11.33 46.47
C GLY A 77 -25.56 11.05 47.77
N PHE A 78 -26.13 11.42 48.93
CA PHE A 78 -25.50 11.16 50.24
C PHE A 78 -25.58 9.71 50.70
N ALA A 79 -26.56 8.92 50.25
CA ALA A 79 -26.59 7.47 50.48
C ALA A 79 -25.43 6.72 49.80
N GLY A 80 -24.69 7.41 48.92
CA GLY A 80 -23.51 6.92 48.21
C GLY A 80 -23.81 5.71 47.32
N PRO A 81 -24.62 5.89 46.26
CA PRO A 81 -24.94 4.86 45.28
C PRO A 81 -23.71 4.54 44.43
N VAL A 82 -23.40 3.26 44.31
CA VAL A 82 -22.32 2.72 43.48
C VAL A 82 -22.94 1.71 42.53
N LEU A 83 -22.75 1.90 41.22
CA LEU A 83 -23.12 0.91 40.22
C LEU A 83 -22.00 -0.13 40.13
N ASN A 84 -22.32 -1.43 40.13
CA ASN A 84 -21.37 -2.55 40.13
C ASN A 84 -20.44 -2.59 41.36
N PRO A 85 -21.00 -2.75 42.59
CA PRO A 85 -20.19 -2.81 43.79
C PRO A 85 -19.27 -4.04 43.82
N ALA A 86 -18.00 -3.86 44.22
CA ALA A 86 -17.07 -4.97 44.44
C ALA A 86 -17.49 -5.82 45.64
N VAL A 87 -17.39 -7.15 45.52
CA VAL A 87 -17.61 -8.08 46.63
C VAL A 87 -16.31 -8.15 47.44
N GLU A 88 -16.35 -7.77 48.72
CA GLU A 88 -15.17 -7.86 49.61
C GLU A 88 -14.66 -9.30 49.71
N ALA A 89 -13.38 -9.51 49.40
CA ALA A 89 -12.68 -10.76 49.66
C ALA A 89 -12.49 -10.96 51.17
N ALA A 90 -12.55 -12.21 51.64
CA ALA A 90 -12.37 -12.52 53.05
C ALA A 90 -10.98 -12.07 53.55
N PRO A 91 -10.87 -11.37 54.69
CA PRO A 91 -9.60 -10.91 55.21
C PRO A 91 -8.71 -12.09 55.65
N GLY A 92 -7.43 -12.11 55.22
CA GLY A 92 -6.37 -12.94 55.82
C GLY A 92 -5.54 -13.89 54.93
N GLY A 93 -5.63 -13.85 53.60
CA GLY A 93 -4.87 -14.76 52.70
C GLY A 93 -3.73 -14.10 51.90
N ARG A 94 -2.69 -14.85 51.53
CA ARG A 94 -1.64 -14.40 50.58
C ARG A 94 -2.17 -14.42 49.13
N LEU A 95 -1.67 -13.55 48.26
CA LEU A 95 -2.06 -13.46 46.84
C LEU A 95 -0.87 -13.72 45.90
N LEU A 96 -1.00 -14.68 44.99
CA LEU A 96 -0.05 -14.90 43.90
C LEU A 96 -0.67 -14.41 42.59
N ILE A 97 0.01 -13.50 41.90
CA ILE A 97 -0.34 -13.08 40.54
C ILE A 97 0.57 -13.83 39.57
N VAL A 98 -0.01 -14.56 38.62
CA VAL A 98 0.71 -15.26 37.54
C VAL A 98 0.33 -14.60 36.22
N GLU A 99 1.31 -14.13 35.47
CA GLU A 99 1.11 -13.54 34.14
C GLU A 99 1.86 -14.39 33.11
N ASP A 100 1.16 -14.78 32.03
CA ASP A 100 1.80 -15.50 30.94
C ASP A 100 2.90 -14.67 30.27
N GLY A 101 2.68 -13.36 30.10
CA GLY A 101 3.73 -12.40 29.73
C GLY A 101 4.28 -12.52 28.31
N SER A 102 3.59 -13.20 27.40
CA SER A 102 4.07 -13.45 26.03
C SER A 102 3.63 -12.39 25.01
N TRP A 103 4.04 -12.56 23.75
CA TRP A 103 3.55 -11.73 22.64
C TRP A 103 2.02 -11.75 22.53
N ALA A 104 1.37 -12.84 22.95
CA ALA A 104 -0.09 -12.97 22.94
C ALA A 104 -0.77 -12.13 24.03
N SER A 105 -0.05 -11.75 25.10
CA SER A 105 -0.54 -10.83 26.13
C SER A 105 -0.54 -9.36 25.68
N ALA A 106 0.21 -9.01 24.62
CA ALA A 106 0.53 -7.63 24.27
C ALA A 106 -0.68 -6.76 23.89
N ARG A 107 -1.64 -7.32 23.13
CA ARG A 107 -2.87 -6.62 22.71
C ARG A 107 -3.65 -6.07 23.90
N ASP A 108 -3.84 -6.92 24.91
CA ASP A 108 -4.68 -6.63 26.08
C ASP A 108 -3.85 -6.19 27.30
N TRP A 109 -2.58 -5.81 27.09
CA TRP A 109 -1.67 -5.42 28.16
C TRP A 109 -2.19 -4.30 29.07
N PRO A 110 -2.82 -3.23 28.54
CA PRO A 110 -3.40 -2.19 29.41
C PRO A 110 -4.45 -2.74 30.39
N ALA A 111 -5.33 -3.64 29.92
CA ALA A 111 -6.36 -4.25 30.77
C ALA A 111 -5.76 -5.22 31.80
N ARG A 112 -4.70 -5.95 31.43
CA ARG A 112 -3.93 -6.82 32.34
C ARG A 112 -3.27 -6.00 33.44
N ALA A 113 -2.57 -4.92 33.07
CA ALA A 113 -1.92 -4.02 34.00
C ALA A 113 -2.91 -3.43 35.00
N GLU A 114 -4.07 -2.94 34.53
CA GLU A 114 -5.14 -2.42 35.38
C GLU A 114 -5.70 -3.50 36.31
N ARG A 115 -5.88 -4.74 35.83
CA ARG A 115 -6.37 -5.86 36.67
C ARG A 115 -5.36 -6.25 37.74
N MET A 116 -4.06 -6.26 37.41
CA MET A 116 -2.97 -6.51 38.37
C MET A 116 -2.90 -5.39 39.41
N GLU A 117 -2.96 -4.12 38.98
CA GLU A 117 -2.92 -2.95 39.86
C GLU A 117 -4.09 -2.96 40.85
N ARG A 118 -5.30 -3.27 40.38
CA ARG A 118 -6.48 -3.44 41.25
C ARG A 118 -6.26 -4.56 42.26
N ALA A 119 -5.82 -5.74 41.83
CA ALA A 119 -5.55 -6.86 42.73
C ALA A 119 -4.52 -6.52 43.82
N LEU A 120 -3.44 -5.82 43.45
CA LEU A 120 -2.41 -5.41 44.40
C LEU A 120 -2.90 -4.31 45.34
N THR A 121 -3.72 -3.36 44.85
CA THR A 121 -4.31 -2.30 45.67
C THR A 121 -5.29 -2.88 46.69
N GLU A 122 -6.14 -3.83 46.28
CA GLU A 122 -7.04 -4.56 47.16
C GLU A 122 -6.28 -5.38 48.20
N ALA A 123 -5.20 -6.06 47.79
CA ALA A 123 -4.32 -6.80 48.68
C ALA A 123 -3.64 -5.86 49.70
N ALA A 124 -3.15 -4.70 49.26
CA ALA A 124 -2.51 -3.70 50.11
C ALA A 124 -3.51 -3.12 51.13
N ALA A 125 -4.72 -2.76 50.70
CA ALA A 125 -5.77 -2.27 51.59
C ALA A 125 -6.18 -3.29 52.65
N ALA A 126 -6.10 -4.59 52.31
CA ALA A 126 -6.40 -5.70 53.21
C ALA A 126 -5.18 -6.20 54.01
N GLY A 127 -3.99 -5.59 53.86
CA GLY A 127 -2.75 -6.03 54.52
C GLY A 127 -2.28 -7.44 54.11
N ARG A 128 -2.63 -7.87 52.90
CA ARG A 128 -2.33 -9.20 52.35
C ARG A 128 -0.98 -9.18 51.63
N PRO A 129 -0.01 -10.03 52.01
CA PRO A 129 1.22 -10.19 51.24
C PRO A 129 0.93 -10.73 49.83
N ALA A 130 1.62 -10.19 48.82
CA ALA A 130 1.46 -10.58 47.43
C ALA A 130 2.79 -10.99 46.78
N ALA A 131 2.71 -11.76 45.69
CA ALA A 131 3.86 -12.15 44.85
C ALA A 131 3.45 -12.08 43.37
N VAL A 132 4.38 -11.71 42.48
CA VAL A 132 4.16 -11.68 41.02
C VAL A 132 5.11 -12.66 40.33
N LEU A 133 4.58 -13.46 39.41
CA LEU A 133 5.29 -14.45 38.63
C LEU A 133 5.01 -14.23 37.14
N ILE A 134 6.03 -13.92 36.36
CA ILE A 134 5.93 -13.76 34.89
C ILE A 134 6.53 -15.01 34.25
N LEU A 135 5.74 -15.77 33.49
CA LEU A 135 6.17 -17.07 32.97
C LEU A 135 7.21 -16.96 31.84
N THR A 136 7.26 -15.85 31.10
CA THR A 136 8.31 -15.59 30.09
C THR A 136 9.65 -15.16 30.69
N ASP A 137 9.69 -14.77 31.96
CA ASP A 137 10.87 -14.28 32.67
C ASP A 137 10.82 -14.74 34.14
N PRO A 138 10.82 -16.07 34.39
CA PRO A 138 10.61 -16.59 35.74
C PRO A 138 11.85 -16.31 36.61
N PRO A 139 11.67 -15.97 37.90
CA PRO A 139 12.79 -15.87 38.82
C PRO A 139 13.47 -17.24 38.99
N GLY A 140 14.76 -17.26 39.34
CA GLY A 140 15.54 -18.50 39.52
C GLY A 140 15.08 -19.43 40.66
N GLY A 141 13.95 -19.14 41.32
CA GLY A 141 13.35 -19.90 42.39
C GLY A 141 11.86 -19.56 42.57
N ALA A 142 11.22 -20.03 43.64
CA ALA A 142 9.82 -19.70 43.89
C ALA A 142 9.66 -18.19 44.22
N PRO A 143 8.60 -17.52 43.72
CA PRO A 143 8.43 -16.08 43.94
C PRO A 143 8.16 -15.79 45.43
N ALA A 144 8.83 -14.78 45.95
CA ALA A 144 8.71 -14.36 47.34
C ALA A 144 7.47 -13.47 47.54
N PHE A 145 6.77 -13.65 48.66
CA PHE A 145 5.67 -12.77 49.01
C PHE A 145 6.17 -11.56 49.79
N THR A 146 5.84 -10.37 49.30
CA THR A 146 6.24 -9.08 49.86
C THR A 146 5.00 -8.21 50.12
N ASP A 147 5.21 -6.96 50.53
CA ASP A 147 4.13 -5.99 50.62
C ASP A 147 3.51 -5.74 49.23
N ALA A 148 2.17 -5.70 49.16
CA ALA A 148 1.46 -5.53 47.90
C ALA A 148 1.56 -4.09 47.35
N GLY A 149 1.75 -3.10 48.22
CA GLY A 149 2.00 -1.71 47.81
C GLY A 149 3.35 -1.55 47.13
N ASP A 150 4.39 -2.22 47.64
CA ASP A 150 5.72 -2.23 47.02
C ASP A 150 5.70 -2.86 45.62
N LEU A 151 4.91 -3.92 45.42
CA LEU A 151 4.71 -4.55 44.11
C LEU A 151 3.89 -3.66 43.16
N ALA A 152 2.86 -2.99 43.67
CA ALA A 152 2.06 -2.06 42.87
C ALA A 152 2.92 -0.93 42.29
N ALA A 153 3.88 -0.42 43.08
CA ALA A 153 4.83 0.60 42.63
C ALA A 153 5.77 0.12 41.51
N GLN A 154 6.01 -1.19 41.38
CA GLN A 154 6.89 -1.79 40.38
C GLN A 154 6.17 -2.17 39.07
N LEU A 155 4.83 -2.26 39.08
CA LEU A 155 4.03 -2.65 37.91
C LEU A 155 4.30 -1.84 36.64
N PRO A 156 4.50 -0.50 36.68
CA PRO A 156 4.76 0.27 35.46
C PRO A 156 6.02 -0.14 34.69
N GLY A 157 6.96 -0.84 35.35
CA GLY A 157 8.17 -1.37 34.73
C GLY A 157 8.00 -2.74 34.08
N LEU A 158 6.83 -3.39 34.23
CA LEU A 158 6.55 -4.68 33.63
C LEU A 158 6.05 -4.54 32.20
N ALA A 159 6.56 -5.39 31.33
CA ALA A 159 6.14 -5.50 29.94
C ALA A 159 6.14 -6.97 29.50
N PRO A 160 5.26 -7.35 28.55
CA PRO A 160 5.32 -8.68 27.97
C PRO A 160 6.60 -8.83 27.16
N LYS A 161 7.01 -10.08 26.92
CA LYS A 161 8.15 -10.46 26.09
C LYS A 161 7.67 -10.95 24.72
N PRO A 162 8.46 -10.80 23.65
CA PRO A 162 8.06 -11.20 22.30
C PRO A 162 8.12 -12.73 22.04
N TRP A 163 8.40 -13.54 23.06
CA TRP A 163 8.45 -15.01 22.99
C TRP A 163 7.39 -15.66 23.90
N GLU A 164 7.13 -16.95 23.71
CA GLU A 164 6.30 -17.75 24.62
C GLU A 164 7.13 -18.25 25.83
N PRO A 165 6.51 -18.51 27.01
CA PRO A 165 7.17 -19.17 28.12
C PRO A 165 7.77 -20.52 27.71
N GLY A 166 8.93 -20.84 28.28
CA GLY A 166 9.56 -22.15 28.09
C GLY A 166 8.75 -23.30 28.69
N ALA A 167 9.08 -24.53 28.30
CA ALA A 167 8.37 -25.74 28.75
C ALA A 167 8.51 -26.02 30.26
N ALA A 168 9.57 -25.53 30.90
CA ALA A 168 9.80 -25.73 32.33
C ALA A 168 9.02 -24.71 33.16
N ALA A 169 7.94 -25.15 33.81
CA ALA A 169 7.17 -24.30 34.72
C ALA A 169 7.97 -24.05 36.02
N PRO A 170 8.04 -22.80 36.52
CA PRO A 170 8.65 -22.49 37.80
C PRO A 170 7.86 -23.15 38.96
N PRO A 171 8.54 -23.58 40.03
CA PRO A 171 7.87 -24.22 41.16
C PRO A 171 6.95 -23.22 41.90
N PRO A 172 5.72 -23.61 42.28
CA PRO A 172 4.84 -22.73 43.02
C PRO A 172 5.41 -22.46 44.43
N PRO A 173 5.21 -21.25 45.00
CA PRO A 173 5.63 -20.92 46.37
C PRO A 173 5.11 -21.89 47.42
N GLU A 174 5.74 -21.98 48.58
CA GLU A 174 5.24 -22.79 49.70
C GLU A 174 4.09 -22.11 50.47
N GLY A 175 3.23 -22.94 51.08
CA GLY A 175 2.07 -22.51 51.88
C GLY A 175 0.77 -22.36 51.07
N ALA A 176 -0.28 -21.90 51.75
CA ALA A 176 -1.60 -21.62 51.17
C ALA A 176 -1.69 -20.18 50.66
N PHE A 177 -2.24 -20.00 49.48
CA PHE A 177 -2.44 -18.69 48.83
C PHE A 177 -3.53 -18.78 47.77
N GLU A 178 -4.14 -17.64 47.50
CA GLU A 178 -5.04 -17.46 46.37
C GLU A 178 -4.23 -17.06 45.13
N THR A 179 -4.60 -17.56 43.96
CA THR A 179 -3.92 -17.26 42.70
C THR A 179 -4.82 -16.49 41.76
N LEU A 180 -4.33 -15.37 41.23
CA LEU A 180 -4.88 -14.68 40.07
C LEU A 180 -3.96 -14.94 38.87
N TRP A 181 -4.41 -15.75 37.92
CA TRP A 181 -3.68 -16.02 36.68
C TRP A 181 -4.25 -15.16 35.55
N LEU A 182 -3.48 -14.19 35.09
CA LEU A 182 -3.75 -13.43 33.88
C LEU A 182 -3.23 -14.21 32.66
N SER A 183 -4.14 -14.90 32.00
CA SER A 183 -3.80 -15.78 30.89
C SER A 183 -3.93 -15.10 29.53
N ASP A 184 -3.02 -15.40 28.61
CA ASP A 184 -3.11 -15.05 27.19
C ASP A 184 -4.08 -15.94 26.39
N GLY A 185 -4.66 -16.97 27.01
CA GLY A 185 -5.66 -17.82 26.38
C GLY A 185 -5.12 -18.86 25.41
N LEU A 186 -3.79 -19.02 25.26
CA LEU A 186 -3.17 -20.02 24.38
C LEU A 186 -2.81 -21.32 25.10
N ALA A 187 -3.21 -22.48 24.58
CA ALA A 187 -2.73 -23.76 25.09
C ALA A 187 -1.20 -23.89 24.96
N ARG A 188 -0.57 -24.38 26.04
CA ARG A 188 0.87 -24.62 26.16
C ARG A 188 1.14 -25.90 26.92
N GLU A 189 2.29 -26.50 26.61
CA GLU A 189 2.82 -27.62 27.39
C GLU A 189 3.08 -27.18 28.84
N GLY A 190 2.81 -28.05 29.81
CA GLY A 190 3.01 -27.77 31.23
C GLY A 190 1.96 -26.87 31.91
N ARG A 191 1.12 -26.12 31.16
CA ARG A 191 0.10 -25.22 31.74
C ARG A 191 -0.87 -25.94 32.66
N GLU A 192 -1.40 -27.08 32.24
CA GLU A 192 -2.38 -27.83 33.03
C GLU A 192 -1.77 -28.37 34.34
N ALA A 193 -0.50 -28.82 34.29
CA ALA A 193 0.23 -29.27 35.47
C ALA A 193 0.46 -28.13 36.47
N LEU A 194 0.84 -26.95 35.97
CA LEU A 194 0.99 -25.74 36.79
C LEU A 194 -0.35 -25.31 37.40
N ALA A 195 -1.44 -25.30 36.63
CA ALA A 195 -2.78 -24.96 37.12
C ALA A 195 -3.24 -25.90 38.23
N ARG A 196 -3.01 -27.21 38.09
CA ARG A 196 -3.30 -28.19 39.15
C ARG A 196 -2.43 -27.98 40.39
N ALA A 197 -1.15 -27.65 40.20
CA ALA A 197 -0.25 -27.36 41.31
C ALA A 197 -0.65 -26.10 42.09
N LEU A 198 -1.15 -25.06 41.41
CA LEU A 198 -1.67 -23.84 42.01
C LEU A 198 -3.01 -24.06 42.73
N LEU A 199 -3.94 -24.82 42.12
CA LEU A 199 -5.20 -25.21 42.75
C LEU A 199 -5.00 -25.99 44.05
N ALA A 200 -3.93 -26.79 44.14
CA ALA A 200 -3.58 -27.51 45.37
C ALA A 200 -3.18 -26.59 46.53
N ARG A 201 -2.88 -25.30 46.26
CA ARG A 201 -2.49 -24.31 47.28
C ARG A 201 -3.61 -23.35 47.68
N GLY A 202 -4.66 -23.24 46.87
CA GLY A 202 -5.84 -22.41 47.15
C GLY A 202 -6.68 -22.13 45.90
N ALA A 203 -7.58 -21.15 45.99
CA ALA A 203 -8.46 -20.79 44.87
C ALA A 203 -7.64 -20.24 43.69
N LEU A 204 -7.99 -20.67 42.47
CA LEU A 204 -7.40 -20.20 41.22
C LEU A 204 -8.43 -19.39 40.45
N HIS A 205 -8.22 -18.09 40.38
CA HIS A 205 -8.95 -17.14 39.56
C HIS A 205 -8.19 -16.94 38.25
N VAL A 206 -8.87 -17.11 37.12
CA VAL A 206 -8.28 -16.96 35.79
C VAL A 206 -8.93 -15.78 35.11
N TRP A 207 -8.13 -14.76 34.83
CA TRP A 207 -8.52 -13.67 33.95
C TRP A 207 -8.02 -13.99 32.53
N GLN A 208 -8.90 -13.97 31.54
CA GLN A 208 -8.55 -14.18 30.14
C GLN A 208 -9.37 -13.26 29.23
N PRO A 209 -8.80 -12.74 28.14
CA PRO A 209 -9.56 -11.99 27.15
C PRO A 209 -10.55 -12.91 26.40
N GLU A 210 -11.70 -12.36 25.99
CA GLU A 210 -12.69 -13.10 25.17
C GLU A 210 -12.35 -13.10 23.68
N ALA A 211 -11.52 -12.15 23.23
CA ALA A 211 -11.12 -12.05 21.84
C ALA A 211 -10.14 -13.17 21.46
N PRO A 212 -10.23 -13.71 20.23
CA PRO A 212 -9.25 -14.68 19.75
C PRO A 212 -7.87 -14.05 19.64
N VAL A 213 -6.85 -14.81 20.05
CA VAL A 213 -5.45 -14.52 19.73
C VAL A 213 -5.20 -14.81 18.26
N LEU A 214 -4.63 -13.82 17.57
CA LEU A 214 -4.28 -13.84 16.15
C LEU A 214 -2.77 -13.69 15.99
N ALA A 215 -2.20 -14.36 15.00
CA ALA A 215 -0.80 -14.23 14.62
C ALA A 215 -0.57 -14.52 13.13
N LEU A 216 0.55 -14.05 12.60
CA LEU A 216 1.03 -14.37 11.26
C LEU A 216 2.09 -15.47 11.31
N GLY A 217 2.02 -16.39 10.36
CA GLY A 217 3.11 -17.32 10.07
C GLY A 217 4.16 -16.69 9.15
N ARG A 218 5.23 -17.44 8.88
CA ARG A 218 6.29 -17.02 7.96
C ARG A 218 5.73 -16.79 6.54
N ALA A 219 5.98 -15.62 5.98
CA ALA A 219 5.67 -15.30 4.60
C ALA A 219 6.50 -16.18 3.63
N ARG A 220 5.86 -16.68 2.58
CA ARG A 220 6.48 -17.52 1.55
C ARG A 220 6.04 -17.08 0.16
N VAL A 221 6.84 -17.37 -0.86
CA VAL A 221 6.52 -17.04 -2.25
C VAL A 221 5.94 -18.26 -2.94
N GLU A 222 4.76 -18.14 -3.54
CA GLU A 222 4.13 -19.17 -4.37
C GLU A 222 3.79 -18.57 -5.74
N GLY A 223 4.56 -18.93 -6.77
CA GLY A 223 4.42 -18.30 -8.10
C GLY A 223 4.76 -16.81 -8.04
N ALA A 224 3.81 -15.95 -8.42
CA ALA A 224 3.95 -14.49 -8.37
C ALA A 224 3.52 -13.86 -7.03
N GLU A 225 2.74 -14.59 -6.22
CA GLU A 225 2.13 -14.07 -4.99
C GLU A 225 3.03 -14.31 -3.76
N VAL A 226 2.91 -13.42 -2.76
CA VAL A 226 3.43 -13.67 -1.42
C VAL A 226 2.29 -14.15 -0.52
N VAL A 227 2.43 -15.37 0.00
CA VAL A 227 1.45 -16.01 0.88
C VAL A 227 1.87 -15.85 2.33
N VAL A 228 0.99 -15.29 3.16
CA VAL A 228 1.20 -15.10 4.60
C VAL A 228 0.14 -15.89 5.37
N PRO A 229 0.50 -16.97 6.08
CA PRO A 229 -0.44 -17.73 6.88
C PRO A 229 -1.03 -16.90 8.02
N LEU A 230 -2.34 -16.95 8.21
CA LEU A 230 -3.03 -16.46 9.41
C LEU A 230 -3.23 -17.62 10.39
N LYS A 231 -2.75 -17.44 11.61
CA LYS A 231 -2.98 -18.37 12.72
C LYS A 231 -3.93 -17.72 13.72
N ALA A 232 -4.97 -18.44 14.12
CA ALA A 232 -5.95 -17.94 15.05
C ALA A 232 -6.34 -19.02 16.06
N SER A 233 -6.47 -18.64 17.34
CA SER A 233 -6.96 -19.52 18.40
C SER A 233 -8.45 -19.88 18.27
N ALA A 234 -9.22 -19.02 17.60
CA ALA A 234 -10.57 -19.27 17.12
C ALA A 234 -10.83 -18.42 15.88
N ALA A 235 -11.78 -18.82 15.03
CA ALA A 235 -12.09 -18.11 13.79
C ALA A 235 -12.49 -16.65 14.08
N PRO A 236 -11.87 -15.65 13.41
CA PRO A 236 -12.27 -14.26 13.57
C PRO A 236 -13.69 -14.07 13.02
N LEU A 237 -14.48 -13.23 13.70
CA LEU A 237 -15.87 -12.94 13.33
C LEU A 237 -15.99 -11.74 12.37
N THR A 238 -14.91 -10.98 12.20
CA THR A 238 -14.85 -9.79 11.35
C THR A 238 -13.69 -9.91 10.36
N PRO A 239 -13.75 -9.26 9.20
CA PRO A 239 -12.61 -9.16 8.29
C PRO A 239 -11.39 -8.58 9.00
N LEU A 240 -10.20 -8.99 8.54
CA LEU A 240 -8.92 -8.53 9.07
C LEU A 240 -8.13 -7.85 7.96
N ASP A 241 -7.69 -6.63 8.20
CA ASP A 241 -6.81 -5.93 7.27
C ASP A 241 -5.35 -6.30 7.56
N LEU A 242 -4.64 -6.82 6.56
CA LEU A 242 -3.20 -7.06 6.60
C LEU A 242 -2.50 -6.03 5.71
N ARG A 243 -1.32 -5.60 6.15
CA ARG A 243 -0.50 -4.60 5.46
C ARG A 243 0.88 -5.16 5.17
N ALA A 244 1.40 -4.87 3.98
CA ALA A 244 2.81 -5.04 3.65
C ALA A 244 3.52 -3.69 3.89
N VAL A 245 4.53 -3.68 4.75
CA VAL A 245 5.23 -2.46 5.17
C VAL A 245 6.70 -2.57 4.79
N GLY A 246 7.25 -1.48 4.27
CA GLY A 246 8.65 -1.39 3.88
C GLY A 246 9.05 0.03 3.49
N PRO A 247 10.35 0.31 3.28
CA PRO A 247 10.80 1.62 2.81
C PRO A 247 10.15 1.97 1.47
N ASP A 248 9.74 3.23 1.26
CA ASP A 248 9.40 3.85 -0.02
C ASP A 248 10.68 4.23 -0.80
N PRO A 249 10.64 4.65 -2.08
CA PRO A 249 11.86 4.93 -2.85
C PRO A 249 12.83 5.94 -2.22
N ALA A 250 12.36 6.78 -1.29
CA ALA A 250 13.17 7.72 -0.52
C ALA A 250 13.77 7.10 0.76
N GLY A 251 13.48 5.83 1.05
CA GLY A 251 13.97 5.08 2.21
C GLY A 251 13.06 5.17 3.44
N VAL A 252 11.88 5.79 3.34
CA VAL A 252 10.98 6.00 4.48
C VAL A 252 10.01 4.84 4.61
N GLU A 253 9.86 4.22 5.78
CA GLU A 253 8.88 3.14 5.97
C GLU A 253 7.45 3.62 5.69
N ARG A 254 6.75 2.91 4.80
CA ARG A 254 5.36 3.14 4.42
C ARG A 254 4.62 1.83 4.17
N GLU A 255 3.29 1.93 4.20
CA GLU A 255 2.41 0.89 3.71
C GLU A 255 2.58 0.77 2.19
N LEU A 256 3.10 -0.36 1.73
CA LEU A 256 3.33 -0.64 0.31
C LEU A 256 2.10 -1.30 -0.32
N ALA A 257 1.36 -2.09 0.45
CA ALA A 257 0.12 -2.73 0.02
C ALA A 257 -0.77 -3.07 1.22
N ARG A 258 -2.07 -3.28 0.94
CA ARG A 258 -3.08 -3.72 1.90
C ARG A 258 -3.96 -4.78 1.28
N LEU A 259 -4.33 -5.78 2.09
CA LEU A 259 -5.30 -6.81 1.76
C LEU A 259 -6.32 -6.93 2.90
N SER A 260 -7.60 -7.06 2.59
CA SER A 260 -8.63 -7.39 3.58
C SER A 260 -8.96 -8.88 3.46
N LEU A 261 -8.75 -9.61 4.56
CA LEU A 261 -8.95 -11.05 4.65
C LEU A 261 -10.35 -11.34 5.22
N ALA A 262 -11.12 -12.18 4.53
CA ALA A 262 -12.47 -12.52 4.95
C ALA A 262 -12.48 -13.45 6.19
N PRO A 263 -13.54 -13.43 7.00
CA PRO A 263 -13.70 -14.38 8.10
C PRO A 263 -13.56 -15.84 7.65
N GLY A 264 -12.67 -16.60 8.28
CA GLY A 264 -12.46 -18.03 8.00
C GLY A 264 -11.37 -18.35 6.97
N GLU A 265 -10.80 -17.35 6.31
CA GLU A 265 -9.61 -17.55 5.47
C GLU A 265 -8.36 -17.75 6.35
N ALA A 266 -7.52 -18.72 5.97
CA ALA A 266 -6.33 -19.09 6.72
C ALA A 266 -5.03 -18.53 6.13
N GLU A 267 -5.08 -17.90 4.95
CA GLU A 267 -3.91 -17.38 4.24
C GLU A 267 -4.25 -16.09 3.53
N ALA A 268 -3.38 -15.08 3.68
CA ALA A 268 -3.42 -13.85 2.91
C ALA A 268 -2.49 -13.96 1.70
N ARG A 269 -2.99 -13.62 0.52
CA ARG A 269 -2.24 -13.68 -0.74
C ARG A 269 -2.06 -12.26 -1.27
N PHE A 270 -0.82 -11.79 -1.28
CA PHE A 270 -0.47 -10.48 -1.82
C PHE A 270 0.10 -10.64 -3.23
N ASP A 271 -0.61 -10.11 -4.22
CA ASP A 271 -0.07 -9.89 -5.56
C ASP A 271 0.69 -8.57 -5.56
N LEU A 272 2.01 -8.63 -5.38
CA LEU A 272 2.88 -7.46 -5.29
C LEU A 272 3.72 -7.34 -6.54
N PRO A 273 3.75 -6.16 -7.19
CA PRO A 273 4.76 -5.84 -8.18
C PRO A 273 6.15 -6.15 -7.63
N PRO A 274 7.07 -6.67 -8.45
CA PRO A 274 8.34 -7.19 -7.96
C PRO A 274 9.18 -6.15 -7.19
N GLU A 275 9.14 -4.90 -7.63
CA GLU A 275 9.77 -3.75 -6.99
C GLU A 275 9.23 -3.52 -5.58
N LEU A 276 7.91 -3.59 -5.38
CA LEU A 276 7.30 -3.43 -4.05
C LEU A 276 7.59 -4.65 -3.18
N ARG A 277 7.51 -5.87 -3.73
CA ARG A 277 7.81 -7.11 -3.02
C ARG A 277 9.22 -7.10 -2.41
N ASN A 278 10.22 -6.70 -3.20
CA ASN A 278 11.61 -6.62 -2.75
C ASN A 278 11.85 -5.56 -1.67
N ARG A 279 10.90 -4.63 -1.53
CA ARG A 279 10.95 -3.54 -0.56
C ARG A 279 10.12 -3.85 0.68
N VAL A 280 9.28 -4.90 0.68
CA VAL A 280 8.60 -5.35 1.89
C VAL A 280 9.65 -5.76 2.93
N ALA A 281 9.51 -5.21 4.13
CA ALA A 281 10.31 -5.56 5.29
C ALA A 281 9.53 -6.44 6.28
N ARG A 282 8.20 -6.27 6.34
CA ARG A 282 7.30 -7.06 7.18
C ARG A 282 5.86 -7.04 6.65
N PHE A 283 5.09 -8.03 7.06
CA PHE A 283 3.64 -8.04 7.01
C PHE A 283 3.08 -7.88 8.41
N GLU A 284 2.00 -7.12 8.58
CA GLU A 284 1.38 -6.89 9.89
C GLU A 284 -0.16 -6.86 9.81
N ILE A 285 -0.83 -7.30 10.89
CA ILE A 285 -2.29 -7.15 11.03
C ILE A 285 -2.58 -5.72 11.51
N ALA A 286 -3.34 -4.97 10.71
CA ALA A 286 -3.64 -3.57 10.97
C ALA A 286 -4.38 -3.39 12.32
N GLY A 287 -3.87 -2.47 13.15
CA GLY A 287 -4.47 -2.14 14.45
C GLY A 287 -4.22 -3.16 15.55
N LEU A 288 -3.48 -4.25 15.29
CA LEU A 288 -3.14 -5.25 16.29
C LEU A 288 -1.67 -5.12 16.74
N ARG A 289 -1.46 -4.67 17.98
CA ARG A 289 -0.13 -4.49 18.57
C ARG A 289 0.35 -5.77 19.25
N SER A 290 1.07 -6.61 18.52
CA SER A 290 1.68 -7.83 19.04
C SER A 290 2.82 -8.31 18.14
N ALA A 291 3.88 -8.87 18.72
CA ALA A 291 4.95 -9.51 17.95
C ALA A 291 4.42 -10.67 17.08
N GLY A 292 3.39 -11.38 17.55
CA GLY A 292 2.73 -12.44 16.77
C GLY A 292 1.95 -11.89 15.58
N ALA A 293 1.51 -10.63 15.62
CA ALA A 293 0.79 -9.99 14.52
C ALA A 293 1.71 -9.53 13.38
N VAL A 294 3.03 -9.74 13.50
CA VAL A 294 4.05 -9.33 12.54
C VAL A 294 4.76 -10.56 11.96
N SER A 295 4.87 -10.63 10.64
CA SER A 295 5.75 -11.56 9.93
C SER A 295 6.85 -10.77 9.23
N LEU A 296 8.08 -10.91 9.71
CA LEU A 296 9.27 -10.37 9.06
C LEU A 296 9.56 -11.12 7.75
N THR A 297 10.10 -10.39 6.77
CA THR A 297 10.58 -10.95 5.50
C THR A 297 12.10 -11.07 5.51
N ASP A 298 12.61 -12.21 5.06
CA ASP A 298 14.04 -12.47 4.86
C ASP A 298 14.42 -12.47 3.37
N ASP A 299 15.63 -12.91 3.06
CA ASP A 299 16.10 -12.98 1.67
C ASP A 299 15.38 -14.05 0.84
N ALA A 300 14.59 -14.96 1.43
CA ALA A 300 13.81 -15.94 0.68
C ALA A 300 12.58 -15.33 0.00
N VAL A 301 12.12 -14.14 0.44
CA VAL A 301 10.96 -13.44 -0.15
C VAL A 301 11.38 -12.44 -1.24
N LYS A 302 12.67 -12.06 -1.30
CA LYS A 302 13.20 -11.12 -2.28
C LYS A 302 13.64 -11.85 -3.56
N ARG A 303 13.22 -11.38 -4.73
CA ARG A 303 13.80 -11.81 -6.02
C ARG A 303 14.95 -10.88 -6.42
N ARG A 304 15.91 -11.42 -7.16
CA ARG A 304 17.09 -10.67 -7.62
C ARG A 304 16.74 -9.73 -8.76
N LYS A 305 17.32 -8.53 -8.75
CA LYS A 305 17.25 -7.62 -9.89
C LYS A 305 18.32 -8.01 -10.89
N VAL A 306 17.90 -8.44 -12.07
CA VAL A 306 18.79 -8.83 -13.16
C VAL A 306 18.63 -7.82 -14.29
N ALA A 307 19.67 -7.05 -14.56
CA ALA A 307 19.69 -6.12 -15.67
C ALA A 307 20.15 -6.84 -16.95
N LEU A 308 19.34 -6.78 -18.00
CA LEU A 308 19.64 -7.31 -19.32
C LEU A 308 20.00 -6.13 -20.24
N VAL A 309 21.23 -6.13 -20.75
CA VAL A 309 21.77 -5.08 -21.62
C VAL A 309 22.11 -5.68 -22.98
N GLY A 310 21.30 -5.34 -23.97
CA GLY A 310 21.46 -5.77 -25.36
C GLY A 310 22.11 -4.73 -26.26
N ALA A 311 22.27 -5.10 -27.53
CA ALA A 311 22.95 -4.33 -28.57
C ALA A 311 22.10 -3.22 -29.25
N GLY A 312 20.87 -2.94 -28.77
CA GLY A 312 19.92 -1.96 -29.31
C GLY A 312 18.46 -2.38 -29.08
N PRO A 313 17.45 -1.51 -29.33
CA PRO A 313 16.03 -1.84 -29.11
C PRO A 313 15.57 -2.97 -30.04
N ALA A 314 14.80 -3.91 -29.49
CA ALA A 314 14.27 -5.06 -30.21
C ALA A 314 13.28 -4.61 -31.30
N ARG A 315 13.51 -5.07 -32.53
CA ARG A 315 12.53 -4.95 -33.63
C ARG A 315 11.47 -6.04 -33.41
N GLU A 316 10.20 -5.66 -33.17
CA GLU A 316 9.08 -6.56 -32.78
C GLU A 316 8.81 -7.74 -33.74
N GLY A 317 9.39 -7.76 -34.95
CA GLY A 317 9.16 -8.81 -35.95
C GLY A 317 9.95 -10.12 -35.81
N LEU A 318 11.00 -10.19 -34.98
CA LEU A 318 11.89 -11.38 -34.92
C LEU A 318 12.31 -11.72 -33.47
N ALA A 319 11.34 -11.90 -32.57
CA ALA A 319 11.59 -12.21 -31.15
C ALA A 319 12.58 -13.37 -30.93
N LEU A 320 12.57 -14.41 -31.79
CA LEU A 320 13.47 -15.56 -31.66
C LEU A 320 14.94 -15.29 -32.04
N LEU A 321 15.24 -14.16 -32.67
CA LEU A 321 16.61 -13.74 -33.02
C LEU A 321 17.16 -12.71 -32.04
N ASP A 322 16.30 -12.07 -31.23
CA ASP A 322 16.71 -11.16 -30.18
C ASP A 322 17.59 -11.90 -29.14
N PRO A 323 18.85 -11.47 -28.92
CA PRO A 323 19.73 -12.03 -27.90
C PRO A 323 19.14 -12.01 -26.48
N LEU A 324 18.24 -11.07 -26.19
CA LEU A 324 17.61 -10.95 -24.87
C LEU A 324 16.37 -11.83 -24.69
N HIS A 325 15.73 -12.30 -25.77
CA HIS A 325 14.47 -13.06 -25.67
C HIS A 325 14.59 -14.32 -24.80
N TYR A 326 15.58 -15.18 -25.07
CA TYR A 326 15.77 -16.41 -24.30
C TYR A 326 16.22 -16.13 -22.86
N LEU A 327 16.99 -15.07 -22.63
CA LEU A 327 17.38 -14.63 -21.28
C LEU A 327 16.15 -14.19 -20.49
N ARG A 328 15.25 -13.42 -21.13
CA ARG A 328 14.00 -12.95 -20.54
C ARG A 328 13.13 -14.12 -20.12
N GLU A 329 12.85 -15.05 -21.05
CA GLU A 329 12.03 -16.24 -20.77
C GLU A 329 12.65 -17.15 -19.70
N ALA A 330 13.99 -17.31 -19.71
CA ALA A 330 14.68 -18.17 -18.76
C ALA A 330 14.72 -17.58 -17.33
N LEU A 331 14.83 -16.26 -17.20
CA LEU A 331 15.02 -15.59 -15.91
C LEU A 331 13.73 -15.06 -15.29
N ALA A 332 12.70 -14.73 -16.08
CA ALA A 332 11.43 -14.17 -15.60
C ALA A 332 10.77 -14.93 -14.43
N PRO A 333 10.83 -16.29 -14.35
CA PRO A 333 10.27 -17.01 -13.20
C PRO A 333 11.02 -16.76 -11.89
N SER A 334 12.31 -16.40 -11.95
CA SER A 334 13.24 -16.41 -10.82
C SER A 334 13.82 -15.03 -10.44
N ALA A 335 13.68 -14.04 -11.31
CA ALA A 335 14.30 -12.73 -11.17
C ALA A 335 13.40 -11.60 -11.69
N ASP A 336 13.69 -10.40 -11.21
CA ASP A 336 13.06 -9.16 -11.65
C ASP A 336 13.94 -8.56 -12.73
N LEU A 337 13.45 -8.53 -13.96
CA LEU A 337 14.24 -8.15 -15.12
C LEU A 337 14.14 -6.64 -15.38
N LEU A 338 15.29 -6.01 -15.57
CA LEU A 338 15.41 -4.62 -16.00
C LEU A 338 16.06 -4.62 -17.39
N GLU A 339 15.52 -3.87 -18.33
CA GLU A 339 16.06 -3.75 -19.68
C GLU A 339 16.30 -2.27 -20.00
N GLY A 340 17.47 -1.94 -20.54
CA GLY A 340 17.81 -0.56 -20.87
C GLY A 340 19.29 -0.35 -21.13
N ALA A 341 19.70 0.92 -21.20
CA ALA A 341 21.11 1.28 -21.35
C ALA A 341 21.91 0.94 -20.07
N LEU A 342 23.17 0.53 -20.24
CA LEU A 342 24.04 0.10 -19.12
C LEU A 342 24.14 1.16 -18.00
N GLU A 343 24.14 2.44 -18.36
CA GLU A 343 24.25 3.56 -17.41
C GLU A 343 23.01 3.68 -16.51
N ASP A 344 21.83 3.53 -17.09
CA ASP A 344 20.55 3.51 -16.35
C ASP A 344 20.47 2.26 -15.47
N MET A 345 20.93 1.12 -15.99
CA MET A 345 20.95 -0.13 -15.25
C MET A 345 21.88 -0.04 -14.03
N LEU A 346 23.08 0.55 -14.18
CA LEU A 346 23.98 0.77 -13.05
C LEU A 346 23.35 1.68 -11.97
N ALA A 347 22.58 2.70 -12.37
CA ALA A 347 21.84 3.55 -11.43
C ALA A 347 20.75 2.78 -10.66
N ALA A 348 20.14 1.76 -11.27
CA ALA A 348 19.11 0.93 -10.66
C ALA A 348 19.64 -0.09 -9.60
N LYS A 349 20.97 -0.19 -9.45
CA LYS A 349 21.68 -1.09 -8.52
C LYS A 349 21.21 -2.56 -8.60
N PRO A 350 21.35 -3.23 -9.77
CA PRO A 350 21.01 -4.64 -9.93
C PRO A 350 21.96 -5.55 -9.15
N ASP A 351 21.51 -6.77 -8.85
CA ASP A 351 22.33 -7.83 -8.27
C ASP A 351 23.20 -8.52 -9.35
N VAL A 352 22.67 -8.62 -10.58
CA VAL A 352 23.32 -9.26 -11.74
C VAL A 352 23.16 -8.37 -12.97
N ILE A 353 24.23 -8.21 -13.75
CA ILE A 353 24.18 -7.54 -15.06
C ILE A 353 24.53 -8.58 -16.13
N VAL A 354 23.68 -8.69 -17.14
CA VAL A 354 23.86 -9.57 -18.29
C VAL A 354 24.11 -8.74 -19.53
N LEU A 355 25.29 -8.88 -20.13
CA LEU A 355 25.67 -8.25 -21.39
C LEU A 355 25.59 -9.28 -22.53
N ALA A 356 24.66 -9.08 -23.47
CA ALA A 356 24.48 -9.96 -24.63
C ALA A 356 25.11 -9.38 -25.90
N ASP A 357 26.32 -9.86 -26.25
CA ASP A 357 27.14 -9.37 -27.38
C ASP A 357 27.26 -7.83 -27.44
N SER A 358 27.39 -7.21 -26.26
CA SER A 358 27.49 -5.77 -26.08
C SER A 358 28.80 -5.39 -25.36
N ALA A 359 29.45 -4.33 -25.85
CA ALA A 359 30.61 -3.75 -25.20
C ALA A 359 30.16 -2.78 -24.09
N PRO A 360 30.87 -2.71 -22.96
CA PRO A 360 30.52 -1.81 -21.86
C PRO A 360 30.72 -0.32 -22.21
N GLY A 361 31.47 -0.02 -23.28
CA GLY A 361 31.64 1.34 -23.81
C GLY A 361 32.20 2.31 -22.76
N PRO A 362 31.68 3.56 -22.67
CA PRO A 362 32.17 4.56 -21.72
C PRO A 362 31.87 4.23 -20.25
N ALA A 363 30.96 3.28 -19.97
CA ALA A 363 30.59 2.88 -18.62
C ALA A 363 31.46 1.73 -18.06
N ALA A 364 32.52 1.32 -18.77
CA ALA A 364 33.39 0.20 -18.38
C ALA A 364 33.99 0.35 -16.97
N ASP A 365 34.49 1.53 -16.62
CA ASP A 365 35.09 1.78 -15.31
C ASP A 365 34.05 1.65 -14.17
N ARG A 366 32.85 2.20 -14.37
CA ARG A 366 31.75 2.10 -13.39
C ARG A 366 31.21 0.68 -13.27
N LEU A 367 31.18 -0.06 -14.38
CA LEU A 367 30.84 -1.48 -14.35
C LEU A 367 31.89 -2.28 -13.58
N ALA A 368 33.19 -1.97 -13.76
CA ALA A 368 34.26 -2.60 -13.00
C ALA A 368 34.14 -2.32 -11.49
N GLU A 369 33.91 -1.05 -11.10
CA GLU A 369 33.64 -0.67 -9.70
C GLU A 369 32.46 -1.45 -9.12
N TRP A 370 31.36 -1.58 -9.86
CA TRP A 370 30.18 -2.33 -9.42
C TRP A 370 30.48 -3.84 -9.23
N VAL A 371 31.28 -4.45 -10.11
CA VAL A 371 31.71 -5.84 -9.90
C VAL A 371 32.63 -5.93 -8.68
N GLU A 372 33.55 -4.99 -8.46
CA GLU A 372 34.42 -4.99 -7.28
C GLU A 372 33.64 -4.88 -5.96
N GLU A 373 32.56 -4.10 -5.93
CA GLU A 373 31.59 -4.00 -4.82
C GLU A 373 30.73 -5.26 -4.64
N GLY A 374 30.86 -6.20 -5.57
CA GLY A 374 30.43 -7.58 -5.46
C GLY A 374 29.17 -7.93 -6.23
N GLY A 375 28.96 -7.30 -7.39
CA GLY A 375 28.01 -7.70 -8.40
C GLY A 375 28.48 -8.90 -9.24
N LEU A 376 27.53 -9.60 -9.89
CA LEU A 376 27.81 -10.66 -10.86
C LEU A 376 27.64 -10.15 -12.29
N LEU A 377 28.74 -10.11 -13.06
CA LEU A 377 28.70 -9.79 -14.48
C LEU A 377 28.62 -11.08 -15.32
N LEU A 378 27.49 -11.30 -15.98
CA LEU A 378 27.32 -12.36 -16.98
C LEU A 378 27.51 -11.78 -18.38
N ARG A 379 28.41 -12.37 -19.17
CA ARG A 379 28.67 -11.96 -20.55
C ARG A 379 28.36 -13.11 -21.50
N PHE A 380 27.72 -12.80 -22.63
CA PHE A 380 27.54 -13.72 -23.74
C PHE A 380 28.35 -13.22 -24.93
N ALA A 381 29.17 -14.11 -25.50
CA ALA A 381 29.93 -13.84 -26.70
C ALA A 381 29.01 -13.74 -27.93
N GLY A 382 29.47 -13.06 -28.97
CA GLY A 382 28.79 -13.03 -30.26
C GLY A 382 29.65 -12.39 -31.35
N PRO A 383 29.07 -12.13 -32.54
CA PRO A 383 29.80 -11.60 -33.68
C PRO A 383 30.52 -10.28 -33.40
N ARG A 384 29.98 -9.40 -32.55
CA ARG A 384 30.62 -8.11 -32.22
C ARG A 384 31.84 -8.32 -31.35
N MET A 385 31.71 -9.09 -30.26
CA MET A 385 32.84 -9.42 -29.39
C MET A 385 33.96 -10.19 -30.13
N ALA A 386 33.60 -10.98 -31.16
CA ALA A 386 34.57 -11.69 -31.99
C ALA A 386 35.29 -10.80 -33.03
N ALA A 387 34.72 -9.66 -33.39
CA ALA A 387 35.26 -8.71 -34.36
C ALA A 387 36.12 -7.61 -33.70
N GLU A 388 35.91 -7.34 -32.42
CA GLU A 388 36.69 -6.38 -31.63
C GLU A 388 38.02 -7.00 -31.15
N ASP A 389 39.02 -6.13 -30.93
CA ASP A 389 40.29 -6.55 -30.31
C ASP A 389 40.07 -6.77 -28.81
N ALA A 390 39.68 -8.00 -28.45
CA ALA A 390 39.37 -8.41 -27.08
C ALA A 390 40.57 -8.30 -26.10
N ALA A 391 41.77 -7.97 -26.58
CA ALA A 391 42.96 -7.78 -25.75
C ALA A 391 42.88 -6.55 -24.81
N ALA A 392 41.90 -5.66 -25.01
CA ALA A 392 41.74 -4.40 -24.25
C ALA A 392 40.60 -4.38 -23.21
N ASP A 393 39.76 -5.42 -23.09
CA ASP A 393 38.63 -5.46 -22.14
C ASP A 393 39.05 -6.11 -20.79
N PRO A 394 39.16 -5.35 -19.69
CA PRO A 394 39.52 -5.89 -18.37
C PRO A 394 38.40 -6.72 -17.73
N LEU A 395 37.18 -6.69 -18.27
CA LEU A 395 36.00 -7.38 -17.74
C LEU A 395 35.77 -8.74 -18.41
N LEU A 396 36.86 -9.43 -18.76
CA LEU A 396 36.82 -10.79 -19.29
C LEU A 396 37.54 -11.77 -18.34
N PRO A 397 36.96 -12.95 -18.08
CA PRO A 397 37.54 -13.91 -17.16
C PRO A 397 38.77 -14.63 -17.75
N VAL A 398 38.95 -14.63 -19.06
CA VAL A 398 40.09 -15.24 -19.77
C VAL A 398 40.45 -14.41 -20.99
N ARG A 399 41.71 -14.50 -21.44
CA ARG A 399 42.12 -13.91 -22.72
C ARG A 399 41.47 -14.65 -23.87
N ILE A 400 41.09 -13.90 -24.90
CA ILE A 400 40.38 -14.42 -26.07
C ILE A 400 41.30 -14.41 -27.28
N ARG A 401 41.25 -15.49 -28.07
CA ARG A 401 41.97 -15.59 -29.34
C ARG A 401 41.23 -14.82 -30.43
N ALA A 402 41.95 -14.01 -31.20
CA ALA A 402 41.41 -13.34 -32.39
C ALA A 402 40.94 -14.37 -33.42
N GLY A 403 39.68 -14.26 -33.86
CA GLY A 403 39.02 -15.20 -34.76
C GLY A 403 38.22 -16.29 -34.04
N GLY A 404 36.91 -16.29 -34.24
CA GLY A 404 36.01 -17.32 -33.71
C GLY A 404 36.11 -18.65 -34.46
N ARG A 405 35.66 -19.74 -33.82
CA ARG A 405 35.48 -21.04 -34.47
C ARG A 405 34.05 -21.13 -34.98
N THR A 406 33.84 -21.12 -36.29
CA THR A 406 32.53 -21.33 -36.92
C THR A 406 32.48 -22.67 -37.67
N VAL A 407 31.49 -23.49 -37.33
CA VAL A 407 31.22 -24.77 -37.99
C VAL A 407 29.98 -24.62 -38.86
N GLY A 408 30.11 -24.75 -40.18
CA GLY A 408 28.99 -24.66 -41.14
C GLY A 408 28.94 -23.41 -42.04
N GLY A 409 29.98 -22.56 -42.06
CA GLY A 409 30.11 -21.55 -43.12
C GLY A 409 30.42 -22.22 -44.48
N ALA A 410 30.20 -21.53 -45.61
CA ALA A 410 30.40 -22.08 -46.97
C ALA A 410 31.79 -22.69 -47.27
N MET A 411 32.73 -22.60 -46.32
CA MET A 411 34.10 -23.13 -46.37
C MET A 411 34.49 -24.00 -45.15
N SER A 412 33.64 -24.28 -44.16
CA SER A 412 34.03 -25.07 -42.96
C SER A 412 33.31 -26.42 -42.85
N TRP A 413 34.11 -27.50 -42.93
CA TRP A 413 33.67 -28.88 -42.76
C TRP A 413 33.96 -29.35 -41.33
N GLY A 414 32.95 -29.38 -40.47
CA GLY A 414 33.02 -29.97 -39.13
C GLY A 414 31.63 -30.34 -38.61
N ALA A 415 31.54 -31.33 -37.72
CA ALA A 415 30.28 -31.65 -37.02
C ALA A 415 30.10 -30.74 -35.78
N PRO A 416 28.86 -30.35 -35.43
CA PRO A 416 28.57 -29.67 -34.16
C PRO A 416 29.12 -30.45 -32.96
N ARG A 417 29.52 -29.74 -31.90
CA ARG A 417 30.05 -30.39 -30.68
C ARG A 417 29.00 -30.46 -29.58
N LYS A 418 29.09 -31.52 -28.78
CA LYS A 418 28.26 -31.71 -27.59
C LYS A 418 28.97 -31.17 -26.34
N LEU A 419 28.18 -30.78 -25.35
CA LEU A 419 28.66 -30.38 -24.03
C LEU A 419 29.20 -31.60 -23.25
N ALA A 420 30.29 -31.43 -22.51
CA ALA A 420 30.79 -32.48 -21.61
C ALA A 420 29.97 -32.53 -20.31
N PRO A 421 29.91 -33.68 -19.62
CA PRO A 421 29.34 -33.76 -18.28
C PRO A 421 30.03 -32.80 -17.30
N PHE A 422 29.26 -32.20 -16.39
CA PHE A 422 29.81 -31.30 -15.37
C PHE A 422 30.64 -32.06 -14.34
N ALA A 423 31.85 -31.55 -14.04
CA ALA A 423 32.75 -32.16 -13.07
C ALA A 423 32.14 -32.17 -11.64
N PRO A 424 32.41 -33.22 -10.84
CA PRO A 424 32.03 -33.25 -9.43
C PRO A 424 32.62 -32.05 -8.67
N GLY A 425 31.79 -31.29 -7.95
CA GLY A 425 32.21 -30.09 -7.22
C GLY A 425 32.21 -28.78 -8.02
N SER A 426 31.84 -28.80 -9.32
CA SER A 426 31.60 -27.57 -10.08
C SER A 426 30.23 -26.96 -9.72
N LEU A 427 30.01 -25.68 -10.06
CA LEU A 427 28.72 -24.99 -9.85
C LEU A 427 27.54 -25.72 -10.51
N PHE A 428 27.79 -26.40 -11.64
CA PHE A 428 26.78 -27.11 -12.42
C PHE A 428 26.71 -28.61 -12.12
N ALA A 429 27.40 -29.10 -11.08
CA ALA A 429 27.38 -30.51 -10.70
C ALA A 429 25.95 -31.02 -10.44
N GLY A 430 25.60 -32.18 -11.01
CA GLY A 430 24.28 -32.79 -10.89
C GLY A 430 23.22 -32.30 -11.88
N LEU A 431 23.52 -31.31 -12.74
CA LEU A 431 22.64 -31.00 -13.87
C LEU A 431 22.81 -32.07 -14.96
N ALA A 432 21.69 -32.56 -15.50
CA ALA A 432 21.69 -33.46 -16.64
C ALA A 432 21.99 -32.66 -17.92
N VAL A 433 22.92 -33.15 -18.74
CA VAL A 433 23.25 -32.57 -20.04
C VAL A 433 22.39 -33.25 -21.11
N PRO A 434 21.43 -32.54 -21.75
CA PRO A 434 20.60 -33.11 -22.80
C PRO A 434 21.40 -33.40 -24.08
N GLU A 435 21.03 -34.44 -24.82
CA GLU A 435 21.78 -34.86 -26.01
C GLU A 435 21.63 -33.91 -27.21
N GLU A 436 20.57 -33.11 -27.20
CA GLU A 436 20.19 -32.12 -28.22
C GLU A 436 20.98 -30.81 -28.15
N VAL A 437 21.81 -30.63 -27.12
CA VAL A 437 22.66 -29.44 -26.97
C VAL A 437 23.89 -29.56 -27.89
N GLU A 438 23.89 -28.75 -28.94
CA GLU A 438 24.91 -28.70 -29.97
C GLU A 438 25.49 -27.29 -30.08
N VAL A 439 26.82 -27.19 -30.09
CA VAL A 439 27.58 -25.95 -30.28
C VAL A 439 28.16 -25.92 -31.69
N ARG A 440 27.74 -24.94 -32.47
CA ARG A 440 28.10 -24.73 -33.89
C ARG A 440 29.15 -23.62 -34.05
N ALA A 441 29.12 -22.61 -33.20
CA ALA A 441 30.13 -21.57 -33.16
C ALA A 441 30.50 -21.22 -31.72
N GLN A 442 31.73 -20.78 -31.50
CA GLN A 442 32.15 -20.27 -30.20
C GLN A 442 33.35 -19.32 -30.32
N LEU A 443 33.47 -18.43 -29.34
CA LEU A 443 34.63 -17.58 -29.12
C LEU A 443 35.71 -18.36 -28.36
N MET A 444 36.94 -18.43 -28.86
CA MET A 444 37.98 -19.30 -28.27
C MET A 444 38.79 -18.57 -27.19
N ALA A 445 38.94 -19.20 -26.02
CA ALA A 445 39.90 -18.76 -25.01
C ALA A 445 41.35 -19.08 -25.43
N GLU A 446 42.30 -18.24 -25.04
CA GLU A 446 43.72 -18.53 -25.19
C GLU A 446 44.14 -19.63 -24.20
N PRO A 447 44.85 -20.68 -24.66
CA PRO A 447 45.36 -21.71 -23.78
C PRO A 447 46.36 -21.13 -22.76
N GLY A 448 46.11 -21.37 -21.47
CA GLY A 448 46.99 -20.97 -20.37
C GLY A 448 46.81 -21.90 -19.17
N PRO A 449 47.74 -21.86 -18.19
CA PRO A 449 47.72 -22.77 -17.05
C PRO A 449 46.48 -22.61 -16.16
N GLU A 450 45.93 -21.40 -16.08
CA GLU A 450 44.76 -21.06 -15.24
C GLU A 450 43.41 -21.39 -15.92
N LEU A 451 43.41 -21.73 -17.22
CA LEU A 451 42.18 -21.90 -17.99
C LEU A 451 41.32 -23.06 -17.47
N ALA A 452 41.95 -24.13 -16.98
CA ALA A 452 41.24 -25.29 -16.44
C ALA A 452 40.49 -24.93 -15.14
N GLU A 453 41.10 -24.13 -14.26
CA GLU A 453 40.50 -23.70 -12.99
C GLU A 453 39.39 -22.65 -13.20
N ARG A 454 39.54 -21.83 -14.25
CA ARG A 454 38.55 -20.82 -14.65
C ARG A 454 37.39 -21.41 -15.45
N SER A 455 37.44 -22.68 -15.89
CA SER A 455 36.37 -23.28 -16.69
C SER A 455 35.26 -23.86 -15.80
N LEU A 456 34.02 -23.38 -15.99
CA LEU A 456 32.82 -23.95 -15.34
C LEU A 456 32.19 -25.08 -16.15
N ALA A 457 32.27 -24.98 -17.48
CA ALA A 457 31.75 -25.97 -18.41
C ALA A 457 32.65 -26.06 -19.65
N SER A 458 32.76 -27.25 -20.22
CA SER A 458 33.58 -27.54 -21.39
C SER A 458 32.80 -28.41 -22.39
N LEU A 459 33.26 -28.42 -23.64
CA LEU A 459 32.79 -29.32 -24.68
C LEU A 459 33.42 -30.71 -24.53
N ALA A 460 32.85 -31.70 -25.21
CA ALA A 460 33.38 -33.07 -25.22
C ALA A 460 34.83 -33.19 -25.73
N ASP A 461 35.35 -32.18 -26.44
CA ASP A 461 36.75 -32.09 -26.88
C ASP A 461 37.67 -31.39 -25.86
N GLY A 462 37.16 -31.02 -24.68
CA GLY A 462 37.89 -30.35 -23.60
C GLY A 462 37.97 -28.83 -23.74
N THR A 463 37.44 -28.25 -24.82
CA THR A 463 37.46 -26.79 -25.00
C THR A 463 36.48 -26.12 -24.03
N PRO A 464 36.86 -25.05 -23.30
CA PRO A 464 35.96 -24.37 -22.38
C PRO A 464 34.82 -23.69 -23.13
N LEU A 465 33.60 -23.84 -22.61
CA LEU A 465 32.38 -23.18 -23.09
C LEU A 465 31.93 -22.05 -22.16
N ILE A 466 32.18 -22.21 -20.86
CA ILE A 466 31.88 -21.21 -19.85
C ILE A 466 33.12 -21.03 -18.98
N THR A 467 33.54 -19.78 -18.81
CA THR A 467 34.68 -19.41 -17.99
C THR A 467 34.29 -18.38 -16.93
N ARG A 468 35.03 -18.34 -15.83
CA ARG A 468 34.79 -17.44 -14.70
C ARG A 468 36.09 -16.87 -14.13
N ALA A 469 35.99 -15.70 -13.51
CA ALA A 469 37.06 -15.11 -12.71
C ALA A 469 36.46 -14.24 -11.59
N ALA A 470 37.09 -14.25 -10.42
CA ALA A 470 36.78 -13.30 -9.35
C ALA A 470 37.31 -11.91 -9.72
N PHE A 471 36.58 -10.86 -9.34
CA PHE A 471 36.96 -9.47 -9.58
C PHE A 471 36.54 -8.63 -8.36
N GLY A 472 37.51 -8.26 -7.51
CA GLY A 472 37.24 -7.70 -6.19
C GLY A 472 36.42 -8.66 -5.31
N THR A 473 35.26 -8.20 -4.83
CA THR A 473 34.31 -9.04 -4.07
C THR A 473 33.24 -9.71 -4.96
N GLY A 474 33.28 -9.46 -6.28
CA GLY A 474 32.32 -9.98 -7.26
C GLY A 474 32.92 -11.01 -8.20
N GLU A 475 32.15 -11.34 -9.24
CA GLU A 475 32.50 -12.40 -10.18
C GLU A 475 32.12 -12.00 -11.61
N ILE A 476 32.95 -12.42 -12.57
CA ILE A 476 32.72 -12.27 -14.00
C ILE A 476 32.61 -13.66 -14.61
N VAL A 477 31.55 -13.92 -15.35
CA VAL A 477 31.32 -15.19 -16.05
C VAL A 477 31.05 -14.92 -17.53
N LEU A 478 31.77 -15.64 -18.39
CA LEU A 478 31.64 -15.54 -19.84
C LEU A 478 31.11 -16.86 -20.42
N PHE A 479 29.99 -16.78 -21.12
CA PHE A 479 29.53 -17.79 -22.06
C PHE A 479 30.20 -17.54 -23.41
N HIS A 480 30.95 -18.53 -23.90
CA HIS A 480 31.66 -18.45 -25.18
C HIS A 480 30.74 -18.63 -26.40
N VAL A 481 29.42 -18.51 -26.20
CA VAL A 481 28.36 -18.63 -27.21
C VAL A 481 27.36 -17.48 -27.06
N THR A 482 26.54 -17.28 -28.09
CA THR A 482 25.46 -16.29 -28.06
C THR A 482 24.36 -16.68 -27.06
N ALA A 483 23.64 -15.66 -26.58
CA ALA A 483 22.47 -15.83 -25.71
C ALA A 483 21.21 -16.33 -26.46
N ASN A 484 21.28 -16.39 -27.80
CA ASN A 484 20.25 -16.92 -28.68
C ASN A 484 20.70 -18.23 -29.37
N ALA A 485 19.84 -18.80 -30.21
CA ALA A 485 20.08 -20.09 -30.86
C ALA A 485 21.05 -20.05 -32.06
N GLU A 486 21.74 -18.93 -32.34
CA GLU A 486 22.60 -18.80 -33.53
C GLU A 486 23.86 -19.66 -33.42
N TRP A 487 24.57 -19.60 -32.29
CA TRP A 487 25.85 -20.31 -32.11
C TRP A 487 25.69 -21.67 -31.42
N SER A 488 24.60 -21.87 -30.68
CA SER A 488 24.35 -23.06 -29.87
C SER A 488 22.86 -23.32 -29.68
N SER A 489 22.43 -24.58 -29.59
CA SER A 489 21.06 -24.92 -29.15
C SER A 489 20.87 -24.86 -27.62
N LEU A 490 21.90 -24.48 -26.86
CA LEU A 490 21.82 -24.37 -25.39
C LEU A 490 20.62 -23.51 -24.92
N PRO A 491 20.36 -22.30 -25.46
CA PRO A 491 19.21 -21.49 -25.03
C PRO A 491 17.83 -22.11 -25.29
N LEU A 492 17.75 -23.13 -26.16
CA LEU A 492 16.52 -23.89 -26.43
C LEU A 492 16.30 -25.06 -25.46
N SER A 493 17.29 -25.37 -24.62
CA SER A 493 17.25 -26.51 -23.72
C SER A 493 16.80 -26.12 -22.32
N GLY A 494 16.15 -27.06 -21.61
CA GLY A 494 15.81 -26.87 -20.18
C GLY A 494 17.04 -26.75 -19.27
N LEU A 495 18.25 -27.05 -19.77
CA LEU A 495 19.51 -26.88 -19.04
C LEU A 495 19.88 -25.40 -18.88
N PHE A 496 19.57 -24.55 -19.87
CA PHE A 496 19.91 -23.13 -19.84
C PHE A 496 19.32 -22.34 -18.65
N PRO A 497 18.00 -22.38 -18.39
CA PRO A 497 17.43 -21.72 -17.20
C PRO A 497 17.98 -22.29 -15.89
N GLN A 498 18.30 -23.59 -15.82
CA GLN A 498 18.91 -24.20 -14.64
C GLN A 498 20.32 -23.67 -14.38
N MET A 499 21.12 -23.47 -15.44
CA MET A 499 22.47 -22.89 -15.33
C MET A 499 22.41 -21.42 -14.91
N LEU A 500 21.53 -20.63 -15.53
CA LEU A 500 21.32 -19.23 -15.18
C LEU A 500 20.83 -19.06 -13.74
N ALA A 501 19.87 -19.88 -13.30
CA ALA A 501 19.41 -19.88 -11.92
C ALA A 501 20.54 -20.16 -10.92
N ARG A 502 21.40 -21.15 -11.19
CA ARG A 502 22.55 -21.44 -10.31
C ARG A 502 23.56 -20.30 -10.26
N LEU A 503 23.82 -19.64 -11.39
CA LEU A 503 24.69 -18.46 -11.46
C LEU A 503 24.08 -17.26 -10.69
N ALA A 504 22.79 -16.99 -10.89
CA ALA A 504 22.10 -15.93 -10.18
C ALA A 504 22.03 -16.20 -8.66
N ILE A 505 21.92 -17.46 -8.24
CA ILE A 505 21.95 -17.87 -6.82
C ILE A 505 23.39 -17.77 -6.25
N SER A 506 24.42 -18.07 -7.05
CA SER A 506 25.82 -17.97 -6.61
C SER A 506 26.30 -16.53 -6.49
N ALA A 507 25.67 -15.59 -7.21
CA ALA A 507 25.96 -14.16 -7.18
C ALA A 507 25.88 -13.50 -5.79
N ARG A 508 25.16 -14.12 -4.84
CA ARG A 508 25.20 -13.92 -3.37
C ARG A 508 24.11 -14.82 -2.75
N GLY A 509 24.53 -15.88 -2.05
CA GLY A 509 23.76 -16.88 -1.28
C GLY A 509 22.25 -16.67 -1.07
N ALA A 510 21.43 -17.15 -2.01
CA ALA A 510 19.99 -16.83 -2.12
C ALA A 510 19.01 -17.97 -1.73
N ALA A 511 19.33 -18.78 -0.73
CA ALA A 511 18.30 -19.52 0.00
C ALA A 511 18.41 -19.15 1.48
N ALA A 512 17.28 -19.01 2.18
CA ALA A 512 17.32 -19.01 3.64
C ALA A 512 18.07 -20.29 4.05
N PRO A 513 19.20 -20.18 4.78
CA PRO A 513 20.01 -21.34 5.11
C PRO A 513 19.13 -22.32 5.86
N GLY A 514 19.09 -23.58 5.40
CA GLY A 514 18.46 -24.65 6.18
C GLY A 514 19.13 -24.78 7.54
N GLY A 515 18.47 -25.44 8.50
CA GLY A 515 19.00 -25.58 9.87
C GLY A 515 20.46 -26.10 9.93
N SER A 516 20.86 -26.97 9.01
CA SER A 516 22.24 -27.48 8.89
C SER A 516 23.24 -26.47 8.31
N GLU A 517 22.78 -25.47 7.54
CA GLU A 517 23.61 -24.44 6.94
C GLU A 517 23.84 -23.24 7.88
N LEU A 518 23.02 -23.10 8.93
CA LEU A 518 23.21 -22.09 9.96
C LEU A 518 24.40 -22.43 10.87
N ALA A 519 24.62 -23.72 11.13
CA ALA A 519 25.63 -24.23 12.06
C ALA A 519 27.07 -23.81 11.71
N GLY A 520 27.91 -23.66 12.74
CA GLY A 520 29.32 -23.28 12.62
C GLY A 520 29.58 -21.79 12.33
N ARG A 521 28.55 -20.94 12.42
CA ARG A 521 28.64 -19.49 12.19
C ARG A 521 28.03 -18.70 13.35
N VAL A 522 28.43 -17.44 13.47
CA VAL A 522 27.82 -16.49 14.41
C VAL A 522 26.97 -15.49 13.62
N TRP A 523 25.70 -15.35 14.02
CA TRP A 523 24.70 -14.52 13.38
C TRP A 523 24.47 -13.26 14.19
N GLN A 524 24.64 -12.09 13.56
CA GLN A 524 24.46 -10.81 14.23
C GLN A 524 23.00 -10.34 14.07
N PRO A 525 22.30 -9.97 15.16
CA PRO A 525 20.98 -9.37 15.06
C PRO A 525 21.09 -7.98 14.39
N LEU A 526 20.34 -7.78 13.31
CA LEU A 526 20.21 -6.47 12.64
C LEU A 526 19.02 -5.69 13.17
N ARG A 527 17.89 -6.37 13.34
CA ARG A 527 16.64 -5.81 13.81
C ARG A 527 15.96 -6.78 14.77
N LEU A 528 15.37 -6.29 15.84
CA LEU A 528 14.60 -7.10 16.80
C LEU A 528 13.16 -6.62 16.85
N VAL A 529 12.25 -7.54 17.19
CA VAL A 529 10.82 -7.25 17.36
C VAL A 529 10.49 -7.28 18.85
N ASP A 530 9.89 -6.20 19.35
CA ASP A 530 9.39 -6.16 20.73
C ASP A 530 8.05 -6.90 20.86
N ALA A 531 7.54 -7.05 22.09
CA ALA A 531 6.30 -7.78 22.33
C ALA A 531 5.07 -7.16 21.66
N PHE A 532 5.12 -5.87 21.32
CA PHE A 532 4.04 -5.10 20.70
C PHE A 532 4.14 -5.07 19.16
N GLY A 533 5.13 -5.75 18.57
CA GLY A 533 5.35 -5.81 17.13
C GLY A 533 6.15 -4.65 16.55
N GLN A 534 6.80 -3.82 17.39
CA GLN A 534 7.68 -2.77 16.91
C GLN A 534 9.05 -3.35 16.54
N VAL A 535 9.54 -2.96 15.36
CA VAL A 535 10.84 -3.38 14.85
C VAL A 535 11.87 -2.28 15.11
N SER A 536 12.97 -2.59 15.78
CA SER A 536 14.03 -1.64 16.11
C SER A 536 15.42 -2.18 15.73
N GLY A 537 16.39 -1.29 15.54
CA GLY A 537 17.79 -1.65 15.32
C GLY A 537 18.38 -2.39 16.51
N ALA A 538 19.32 -3.29 16.23
CA ALA A 538 19.90 -4.21 17.22
C ALA A 538 21.43 -4.09 17.32
N GLU A 539 21.97 -2.89 17.11
CA GLU A 539 23.43 -2.64 17.01
C GLU A 539 24.20 -3.02 18.29
N ALA A 540 23.52 -3.02 19.44
CA ALA A 540 24.10 -3.36 20.74
C ALA A 540 23.88 -4.83 21.16
N ALA A 541 23.12 -5.62 20.38
CA ALA A 541 22.81 -7.00 20.74
C ALA A 541 23.94 -7.95 20.36
N ALA A 542 24.17 -8.97 21.20
CA ALA A 542 25.23 -9.95 20.98
C ALA A 542 24.89 -10.88 19.81
N GLY A 543 25.92 -11.38 19.13
CA GLY A 543 25.77 -12.40 18.10
C GLY A 543 25.30 -13.73 18.70
N VAL A 544 24.48 -14.46 17.94
CA VAL A 544 23.90 -15.75 18.31
C VAL A 544 24.61 -16.86 17.54
N ALA A 545 24.88 -17.99 18.19
CA ALA A 545 25.43 -19.16 17.49
C ALA A 545 24.40 -19.72 16.50
N GLY A 546 24.87 -20.19 15.34
CA GLY A 546 24.00 -20.72 14.29
C GLY A 546 23.15 -21.92 14.73
N GLU A 547 23.67 -22.72 15.66
CA GLU A 547 22.97 -23.84 16.29
C GLU A 547 21.76 -23.35 17.11
N ASP A 548 21.96 -22.31 17.94
CA ASP A 548 20.90 -21.72 18.77
C ASP A 548 19.83 -21.05 17.90
N LEU A 549 20.23 -20.40 16.80
CA LEU A 549 19.30 -19.80 15.84
C LEU A 549 18.49 -20.87 15.08
N ALA A 550 19.13 -21.98 14.71
CA ALA A 550 18.46 -23.11 14.06
C ALA A 550 17.43 -23.78 14.99
N GLU A 551 17.78 -23.93 16.27
CA GLU A 551 16.85 -24.41 17.30
C GLU A 551 15.67 -23.43 17.46
N ALA A 552 15.95 -22.12 17.56
CA ALA A 552 14.91 -21.10 17.71
C ALA A 552 13.94 -21.02 16.51
N LEU A 553 14.41 -21.25 15.28
CA LEU A 553 13.53 -21.33 14.10
C LEU A 553 12.51 -22.48 14.19
N SER A 554 12.87 -23.56 14.87
CA SER A 554 12.03 -24.76 15.00
C SER A 554 11.17 -24.73 16.27
N ALA A 555 11.77 -24.41 17.42
CA ALA A 555 11.12 -24.43 18.73
C ALA A 555 10.42 -23.10 19.08
N GLY A 556 10.78 -22.01 18.43
CA GLY A 556 10.34 -20.65 18.73
C GLY A 556 11.43 -19.81 19.39
N PRO A 557 11.29 -18.47 19.39
CA PRO A 557 12.26 -17.57 19.99
C PRO A 557 12.26 -17.69 21.52
N GLY A 558 13.32 -17.19 22.15
CA GLY A 558 13.49 -17.14 23.60
C GLY A 558 14.32 -15.95 24.05
N ALA A 559 14.65 -15.90 25.35
CA ALA A 559 15.41 -14.77 25.90
C ALA A 559 16.84 -14.63 25.31
N ALA A 560 17.49 -15.75 24.96
CA ALA A 560 18.81 -15.75 24.33
C ALA A 560 18.75 -15.44 22.82
N THR A 561 17.64 -15.81 22.17
CA THR A 561 17.43 -15.66 20.72
C THR A 561 16.06 -15.02 20.47
N PRO A 562 15.93 -13.69 20.67
CA PRO A 562 14.67 -12.96 20.47
C PRO A 562 14.24 -12.92 19.00
N PRO A 563 12.95 -12.70 18.68
CA PRO A 563 12.53 -12.60 17.27
C PRO A 563 13.10 -11.35 16.59
N GLY A 564 13.50 -11.49 15.33
CA GLY A 564 14.24 -10.46 14.60
C GLY A 564 14.81 -10.90 13.25
N ILE A 565 15.54 -10.00 12.61
CA ILE A 565 16.36 -10.27 11.43
C ILE A 565 17.80 -10.48 11.89
N TYR A 566 18.39 -11.61 11.50
CA TYR A 566 19.76 -11.99 11.81
C TYR A 566 20.58 -12.06 10.52
N ALA A 567 21.82 -11.60 10.53
CA ALA A 567 22.68 -11.64 9.36
C ALA A 567 24.08 -12.20 9.63
N ALA A 568 24.60 -12.91 8.63
CA ALA A 568 25.98 -13.42 8.56
C ALA A 568 26.41 -13.52 7.09
N GLU A 569 27.65 -13.11 6.78
CA GLU A 569 28.26 -13.27 5.44
C GLU A 569 27.37 -12.77 4.27
N GLY A 570 26.65 -11.66 4.49
CA GLY A 570 25.78 -11.06 3.47
C GLY A 570 24.41 -11.74 3.27
N ARG A 571 24.03 -12.70 4.14
CA ARG A 571 22.71 -13.34 4.16
C ARG A 571 21.91 -12.86 5.36
N ALA A 572 20.60 -12.71 5.20
CA ALA A 572 19.67 -12.39 6.28
C ALA A 572 18.60 -13.48 6.48
N VAL A 573 18.29 -13.78 7.74
CA VAL A 573 17.28 -14.76 8.17
C VAL A 573 16.30 -14.09 9.14
N ALA A 574 15.01 -14.36 8.96
CA ALA A 574 13.96 -13.85 9.82
C ALA A 574 13.54 -14.93 10.85
N LEU A 575 13.62 -14.58 12.13
CA LEU A 575 13.03 -15.35 13.23
C LEU A 575 11.76 -14.62 13.69
N ASN A 576 10.59 -15.19 13.40
CA ASN A 576 9.30 -14.64 13.79
C ASN A 576 8.90 -15.09 15.21
N ALA A 577 8.03 -14.31 15.86
CA ALA A 577 7.50 -14.64 17.19
C ALA A 577 6.75 -15.99 17.22
N VAL A 578 6.16 -16.39 16.09
CA VAL A 578 5.46 -17.65 15.93
C VAL A 578 6.26 -18.58 15.00
N PRO A 579 6.79 -19.72 15.51
CA PRO A 579 7.56 -20.65 14.69
C PRO A 579 6.68 -21.37 13.66
N GLU A 580 7.35 -21.98 12.69
CA GLU A 580 6.70 -22.79 11.66
C GLU A 580 5.97 -23.98 12.30
N GLY A 581 4.79 -24.36 11.78
CA GLY A 581 4.00 -25.47 12.34
C GLY A 581 3.28 -25.22 13.69
N ARG A 582 3.60 -24.14 14.44
CA ARG A 582 2.87 -23.79 15.68
C ARG A 582 1.39 -23.50 15.40
N ALA A 583 0.48 -24.37 15.84
CA ALA A 583 -0.96 -24.12 15.81
C ALA A 583 -1.40 -23.38 17.09
N LEU A 584 -2.26 -22.36 16.96
CA LEU A 584 -2.83 -21.66 18.11
C LEU A 584 -4.11 -22.39 18.55
N ALA A 585 -4.08 -22.98 19.74
CA ALA A 585 -5.25 -23.62 20.35
C ALA A 585 -5.66 -22.87 21.62
N PRO A 586 -6.94 -22.81 21.98
CA PRO A 586 -7.40 -22.14 23.19
C PRO A 586 -6.98 -22.91 24.45
N ALA A 587 -6.70 -22.19 25.53
CA ALA A 587 -6.30 -22.76 26.80
C ALA A 587 -7.43 -23.56 27.47
N THR A 588 -7.08 -24.69 28.07
CA THR A 588 -7.99 -25.51 28.89
C THR A 588 -7.63 -25.38 30.37
N TRP A 589 -8.66 -25.32 31.22
CA TRP A 589 -8.50 -25.14 32.67
C TRP A 589 -9.07 -26.33 33.44
N PRO A 590 -8.39 -26.78 34.52
CA PRO A 590 -8.89 -27.86 35.37
C PRO A 590 -10.19 -27.46 36.11
N ALA A 591 -10.99 -28.48 36.45
CA ALA A 591 -12.18 -28.30 37.26
C ALA A 591 -11.83 -27.66 38.62
N GLY A 592 -12.46 -26.53 38.94
CA GLY A 592 -12.19 -25.74 40.14
C GLY A 592 -11.54 -24.38 39.88
N ALA A 593 -10.97 -24.15 38.69
CA ALA A 593 -10.52 -22.82 38.27
C ALA A 593 -11.74 -21.92 38.00
N GLN A 594 -11.79 -20.76 38.64
CA GLN A 594 -12.85 -19.76 38.48
C GLN A 594 -12.44 -18.78 37.39
N ARG A 595 -13.15 -18.75 36.26
CA ARG A 595 -12.90 -17.77 35.19
C ARG A 595 -13.56 -16.45 35.53
N GLU A 596 -12.78 -15.38 35.61
CA GLU A 596 -13.28 -14.02 35.64
C GLU A 596 -13.70 -13.63 34.22
N VAL A 597 -14.93 -13.14 34.09
CA VAL A 597 -15.36 -12.49 32.85
C VAL A 597 -14.73 -11.10 32.83
N ALA A 598 -13.94 -10.79 31.80
CA ALA A 598 -13.22 -9.52 31.69
C ALA A 598 -14.13 -8.27 31.74
N SER A 599 -15.45 -8.44 31.56
CA SER A 599 -16.47 -7.38 31.64
C SER A 599 -16.96 -7.07 33.06
N ALA A 600 -16.13 -7.22 34.10
CA ALA A 600 -16.47 -6.68 35.42
C ALA A 600 -16.42 -5.14 35.33
N LEU A 601 -17.56 -4.53 34.98
CA LEU A 601 -17.76 -3.09 34.88
C LEU A 601 -17.23 -2.43 36.16
N ALA A 602 -16.34 -1.45 36.00
CA ALA A 602 -15.75 -0.75 37.13
C ALA A 602 -16.84 -0.19 38.07
N PRO A 603 -16.59 -0.21 39.40
CA PRO A 603 -17.51 0.41 40.35
C PRO A 603 -17.62 1.90 40.05
N MET A 604 -18.79 2.34 39.58
CA MET A 604 -19.04 3.74 39.24
C MET A 604 -19.75 4.45 40.39
N PRO A 605 -19.10 5.37 41.11
CA PRO A 605 -19.75 6.16 42.16
C PRO A 605 -20.72 7.16 41.53
N LEU A 606 -22.01 6.98 41.75
CA LEU A 606 -23.07 7.86 41.22
C LEU A 606 -23.36 9.07 42.12
N LYS A 607 -22.62 9.23 43.23
CA LYS A 607 -22.76 10.36 44.16
C LYS A 607 -22.66 11.71 43.47
N GLY A 608 -21.65 11.91 42.61
CA GLY A 608 -21.45 13.18 41.90
C GLY A 608 -22.59 13.50 40.95
N ALA A 609 -23.04 12.53 40.15
CA ALA A 609 -24.16 12.69 39.23
C ALA A 609 -25.48 12.99 39.95
N ALA A 610 -25.76 12.29 41.07
CA ALA A 610 -26.96 12.52 41.87
C ALA A 610 -26.98 13.91 42.53
N LEU A 611 -25.85 14.37 43.08
CA LEU A 611 -25.71 15.73 43.63
C LEU A 611 -25.79 16.80 42.54
N GLY A 612 -25.18 16.55 41.37
CA GLY A 612 -25.25 17.45 40.22
C GLY A 612 -26.68 17.62 39.69
N LEU A 613 -27.44 16.51 39.58
CA LEU A 613 -28.87 16.55 39.26
C LEU A 613 -29.66 17.32 40.32
N GLY A 614 -29.39 17.11 41.61
CA GLY A 614 -29.99 17.89 42.69
C GLY A 614 -29.74 19.39 42.57
N LEU A 615 -28.49 19.79 42.27
CA LEU A 615 -28.11 21.20 42.07
C LEU A 615 -28.79 21.80 40.83
N GLY A 616 -28.86 21.05 39.72
CA GLY A 616 -29.54 21.48 38.50
C GLY A 616 -31.05 21.68 38.72
N LEU A 617 -31.70 20.79 39.46
CA LEU A 617 -33.11 20.93 39.83
C LEU A 617 -33.35 22.13 40.74
N LEU A 618 -32.44 22.44 41.68
CA LEU A 618 -32.51 23.65 42.50
C LEU A 618 -32.34 24.93 41.66
N LEU A 619 -31.42 24.92 40.69
CA LEU A 619 -31.24 26.05 39.78
C LEU A 619 -32.52 26.27 38.95
N LEU A 620 -33.11 25.19 38.43
CA LEU A 620 -34.38 25.23 37.73
C LEU A 620 -35.52 25.74 38.62
N ASP A 621 -35.56 25.36 39.91
CA ASP A 621 -36.54 25.87 40.87
C ASP A 621 -36.41 27.38 41.07
N ILE A 622 -35.18 27.89 41.19
CA ILE A 622 -34.92 29.33 41.32
C ILE A 622 -35.39 30.06 40.05
N LEU A 623 -35.03 29.57 38.86
CA LEU A 623 -35.46 30.16 37.58
C LEU A 623 -36.99 30.19 37.46
N ALA A 624 -37.63 29.07 37.79
CA ALA A 624 -39.05 28.90 37.65
C ALA A 624 -39.83 29.72 38.71
N ALA A 625 -39.32 29.84 39.94
CA ALA A 625 -39.87 30.74 40.97
C ALA A 625 -39.72 32.22 40.59
N MET A 626 -38.61 32.61 39.95
CA MET A 626 -38.43 33.97 39.41
C MET A 626 -39.37 34.25 38.23
N ALA A 627 -39.66 33.26 37.39
CA ALA A 627 -40.63 33.38 36.30
C ALA A 627 -42.04 33.64 36.83
N VAL A 628 -42.48 32.84 37.80
CA VAL A 628 -43.82 32.93 38.40
C VAL A 628 -44.01 34.24 39.18
N SER A 629 -42.96 34.77 39.80
CA SER A 629 -42.99 36.06 40.49
C SER A 629 -42.81 37.28 39.57
N GLY A 630 -42.78 37.10 38.25
CA GLY A 630 -42.67 38.19 37.27
C GLY A 630 -41.29 38.87 37.20
N ARG A 631 -40.30 38.38 37.96
CA ARG A 631 -38.96 38.99 38.12
C ARG A 631 -38.02 38.74 36.93
N LEU A 632 -38.44 37.96 35.94
CA LEU A 632 -37.68 37.71 34.69
C LEU A 632 -37.82 38.83 33.65
N ARG A 633 -38.74 39.80 33.84
CA ARG A 633 -38.88 40.95 32.93
C ARG A 633 -38.10 42.15 33.47
N GLY A 634 -37.02 42.52 32.79
CA GLY A 634 -36.15 43.66 33.12
C GLY A 634 -34.65 43.36 32.98
N PRO A 635 -33.76 44.33 33.30
CA PRO A 635 -32.31 44.21 33.09
C PRO A 635 -31.65 43.07 33.88
N ARG A 636 -32.30 42.57 34.93
CA ARG A 636 -31.84 41.41 35.73
C ARG A 636 -32.02 40.06 35.00
N GLY A 637 -32.94 39.97 34.03
CA GLY A 637 -33.13 38.77 33.20
C GLY A 637 -32.06 38.60 32.12
N ALA A 638 -31.48 39.71 31.63
CA ALA A 638 -30.44 39.70 30.60
C ALA A 638 -29.10 39.15 31.11
N ALA A 639 -28.73 39.41 32.36
CA ALA A 639 -27.52 38.89 32.99
C ALA A 639 -27.54 37.34 33.12
N LEU A 640 -28.72 36.76 33.30
CA LEU A 640 -28.92 35.32 33.43
C LEU A 640 -28.81 34.59 32.09
N GLY A 641 -29.30 35.22 31.01
CA GLY A 641 -29.16 34.71 29.64
C GLY A 641 -27.69 34.65 29.18
N LEU A 642 -26.88 35.63 29.59
CA LEU A 642 -25.43 35.65 29.33
C LEU A 642 -24.67 34.55 30.09
N LEU A 643 -25.05 34.26 31.34
CA LEU A 643 -24.43 33.20 32.14
C LEU A 643 -24.74 31.80 31.55
N LEU A 644 -25.97 31.59 31.06
CA LEU A 644 -26.40 30.35 30.41
C LEU A 644 -25.76 30.17 29.01
N LEU A 645 -25.56 31.25 28.24
CA LEU A 645 -24.83 31.20 26.96
C LEU A 645 -23.34 30.89 27.14
N ALA A 646 -22.71 31.36 28.23
CA ALA A 646 -21.29 31.13 28.51
C ALA A 646 -20.97 29.66 28.89
N LEU A 647 -21.97 28.90 29.35
CA LEU A 647 -21.83 27.48 29.72
C LEU A 647 -22.07 26.51 28.55
N TRP A 648 -22.55 27.01 27.40
CA TRP A 648 -22.91 26.21 26.23
C TRP A 648 -21.72 25.55 25.47
N PRO A 649 -20.52 26.16 25.34
CA PRO A 649 -19.42 25.56 24.59
C PRO A 649 -18.69 24.42 25.34
N VAL A 650 -18.99 24.20 26.62
CA VAL A 650 -18.43 23.07 27.41
C VAL A 650 -19.13 21.74 27.08
N LEU A 651 -20.32 21.79 26.47
CA LEU A 651 -21.19 20.63 26.27
C LEU A 651 -21.17 20.04 24.85
N TRP A 652 -20.51 20.68 23.87
CA TRP A 652 -20.52 20.20 22.48
C TRP A 652 -19.29 20.61 21.64
N PRO A 653 -18.33 19.70 21.36
CA PRO A 653 -17.26 19.95 20.39
C PRO A 653 -17.71 19.57 18.96
N VAL A 654 -17.47 20.45 17.98
CA VAL A 654 -17.72 20.19 16.54
C VAL A 654 -16.39 19.90 15.83
N PRO A 655 -16.23 18.77 15.11
CA PRO A 655 -14.99 18.44 14.39
C PRO A 655 -14.90 19.02 12.96
N GLY A 656 -13.71 19.57 12.69
CA GLY A 656 -12.98 19.90 11.44
C GLY A 656 -13.48 19.54 10.03
N ALA A 657 -13.22 20.47 9.11
CA ALA A 657 -13.16 20.28 7.66
C ALA A 657 -11.69 20.33 7.18
N ARG A 658 -11.27 19.38 6.33
CA ARG A 658 -10.00 19.38 5.58
C ARG A 658 -10.21 18.82 4.17
N ALA A 659 -9.48 19.44 3.23
CA ALA A 659 -9.02 19.00 1.90
C ALA A 659 -9.96 19.22 0.70
N GLU A 660 -9.53 20.10 -0.22
CA GLU A 660 -10.28 20.62 -1.38
C GLU A 660 -9.44 20.52 -2.70
N ASP A 661 -8.56 19.51 -2.83
CA ASP A 661 -7.56 19.41 -3.93
C ASP A 661 -7.75 18.22 -4.90
N ALA A 662 -8.89 17.54 -4.91
CA ALA A 662 -9.15 16.41 -5.83
C ALA A 662 -10.16 16.76 -6.93
N MET A 663 -10.05 16.10 -8.10
CA MET A 663 -11.09 16.10 -9.12
C MET A 663 -12.42 15.69 -8.45
N PRO A 664 -13.52 16.45 -8.62
CA PRO A 664 -14.80 16.06 -8.04
C PRO A 664 -15.22 14.67 -8.53
N GLU A 665 -15.66 13.81 -7.63
CA GLU A 665 -15.98 12.40 -7.91
C GLU A 665 -17.01 12.25 -9.06
N GLU A 666 -18.04 13.10 -9.09
CA GLU A 666 -19.04 13.12 -10.15
C GLU A 666 -18.44 13.39 -11.54
N ARG A 667 -17.44 14.27 -11.61
CA ARG A 667 -16.75 14.61 -12.86
C ARG A 667 -15.84 13.47 -13.31
N ALA A 668 -15.17 12.79 -12.38
CA ALA A 668 -14.33 11.64 -12.67
C ALA A 668 -15.16 10.46 -13.19
N ILE A 669 -16.33 10.20 -12.58
CA ILE A 669 -17.28 9.18 -13.06
C ILE A 669 -17.77 9.51 -14.47
N ALA A 670 -18.13 10.78 -14.74
CA ALA A 670 -18.59 11.19 -16.06
C ALA A 670 -17.50 10.99 -17.14
N ALA A 671 -16.24 11.32 -16.83
CA ALA A 671 -15.11 11.14 -17.73
C ALA A 671 -14.74 9.66 -17.95
N ALA A 672 -14.89 8.80 -16.94
CA ALA A 672 -14.55 7.37 -17.03
C ALA A 672 -15.67 6.50 -17.63
N SER A 673 -16.92 6.97 -17.64
CA SER A 673 -18.09 6.16 -18.00
C SER A 673 -18.19 5.78 -19.48
N ASN A 674 -17.66 6.60 -20.39
CA ASN A 674 -17.68 6.43 -21.85
C ASN A 674 -16.52 7.24 -22.47
N VAL A 675 -16.29 7.11 -23.79
CA VAL A 675 -15.33 7.94 -24.51
C VAL A 675 -15.72 9.43 -24.39
N VAL A 676 -14.81 10.27 -23.89
CA VAL A 676 -15.00 11.73 -23.82
C VAL A 676 -13.92 12.42 -24.65
N LEU A 677 -14.36 13.23 -25.61
CA LEU A 677 -13.48 14.14 -26.35
C LEU A 677 -13.28 15.42 -25.53
N ALA A 678 -12.03 15.82 -25.32
CA ALA A 678 -11.70 16.94 -24.45
C ALA A 678 -11.11 18.12 -25.23
N ALA A 679 -11.41 19.34 -24.79
CA ALA A 679 -10.82 20.57 -25.34
C ALA A 679 -9.93 21.27 -24.30
N MET A 680 -8.75 21.71 -24.70
CA MET A 680 -7.86 22.53 -23.86
C MET A 680 -8.31 24.00 -23.88
N PRO A 681 -8.33 24.72 -22.74
CA PRO A 681 -8.70 26.14 -22.71
C PRO A 681 -7.72 27.00 -23.50
N SER A 682 -8.27 27.74 -24.46
CA SER A 682 -7.53 28.70 -25.31
C SER A 682 -7.28 30.04 -24.64
N GLY A 683 -8.03 30.36 -23.58
CA GLY A 683 -8.08 31.69 -22.98
C GLY A 683 -9.04 32.65 -23.68
N ASP A 684 -9.73 32.20 -24.73
CA ASP A 684 -10.78 32.93 -25.45
C ASP A 684 -12.09 32.15 -25.41
N ALA A 685 -13.11 32.73 -24.78
CA ALA A 685 -14.40 32.07 -24.58
C ALA A 685 -15.15 31.76 -25.89
N GLU A 686 -14.93 32.54 -26.95
CA GLU A 686 -15.52 32.25 -28.25
C GLU A 686 -14.85 31.04 -28.91
N VAL A 687 -13.53 30.95 -28.81
CA VAL A 687 -12.75 29.82 -29.34
C VAL A 687 -13.07 28.53 -28.59
N ASP A 688 -13.16 28.59 -27.26
CA ASP A 688 -13.49 27.43 -26.43
C ASP A 688 -14.92 26.94 -26.72
N ARG A 689 -15.88 27.85 -26.91
CA ARG A 689 -17.25 27.51 -27.32
C ARG A 689 -17.28 26.83 -28.69
N ILE A 690 -16.49 27.30 -29.66
CA ILE A 690 -16.40 26.69 -31.00
C ILE A 690 -15.75 25.31 -30.92
N ALA A 691 -14.69 25.16 -30.11
CA ALA A 691 -14.01 23.89 -29.88
C ALA A 691 -14.99 22.83 -29.35
N LEU A 692 -15.75 23.15 -28.30
CA LEU A 692 -16.74 22.23 -27.73
C LEU A 692 -17.88 21.92 -28.72
N ALA A 693 -18.39 22.91 -29.46
CA ALA A 693 -19.41 22.68 -30.49
C ALA A 693 -18.90 21.79 -31.63
N GLY A 694 -17.63 21.96 -32.02
CA GLY A 694 -16.94 21.13 -32.99
C GLY A 694 -16.80 19.67 -32.53
N LEU A 695 -16.29 19.48 -31.31
CA LEU A 695 -16.17 18.15 -30.72
C LEU A 695 -17.53 17.47 -30.54
N ARG A 696 -18.59 18.22 -30.24
CA ARG A 696 -19.95 17.69 -30.13
C ARG A 696 -20.45 17.20 -31.49
N GLY A 697 -20.29 18.00 -32.54
CA GLY A 697 -20.64 17.58 -33.91
C GLY A 697 -19.82 16.37 -34.39
N LEU A 698 -18.58 16.22 -33.91
CA LEU A 698 -17.77 15.03 -34.14
C LEU A 698 -18.29 13.82 -33.36
N SER A 699 -18.65 13.97 -32.08
CA SER A 699 -19.28 12.92 -31.26
C SER A 699 -20.57 12.40 -31.90
N ASP A 700 -21.44 13.31 -32.36
CA ASP A 700 -22.68 12.95 -33.06
C ASP A 700 -22.38 12.17 -34.35
N THR A 701 -21.36 12.60 -35.11
CA THR A 701 -20.94 11.92 -36.34
C THR A 701 -20.39 10.52 -36.06
N LEU A 702 -19.62 10.35 -34.97
CA LEU A 702 -19.12 9.05 -34.53
C LEU A 702 -20.27 8.11 -34.17
N ALA A 703 -21.23 8.58 -33.38
CA ALA A 703 -22.40 7.79 -33.00
C ALA A 703 -23.27 7.40 -34.21
N MET A 704 -23.36 8.27 -35.24
CA MET A 704 -24.12 7.96 -36.45
C MET A 704 -23.42 6.99 -37.40
N ARG A 705 -22.07 6.99 -37.44
CA ARG A 705 -21.29 6.32 -38.50
C ARG A 705 -20.44 5.16 -38.01
N THR A 706 -20.30 4.99 -36.70
CA THR A 706 -19.48 3.96 -36.05
C THR A 706 -20.25 3.34 -34.88
N THR A 707 -19.65 2.37 -34.20
CA THR A 707 -20.18 1.80 -32.95
C THR A 707 -19.71 2.55 -31.69
N VAL A 708 -18.93 3.63 -31.85
CA VAL A 708 -18.47 4.46 -30.75
C VAL A 708 -19.55 5.48 -30.43
N GLU A 709 -20.01 5.52 -29.17
CA GLU A 709 -20.99 6.48 -28.66
C GLU A 709 -20.34 7.38 -27.61
N PRO A 710 -19.67 8.48 -28.00
CA PRO A 710 -19.03 9.37 -27.04
C PRO A 710 -20.05 10.13 -26.18
N SER A 711 -19.66 10.39 -24.93
CA SER A 711 -20.38 11.31 -24.05
C SER A 711 -20.17 12.77 -24.48
N GLU A 712 -20.88 13.70 -23.82
CA GLU A 712 -20.73 15.14 -24.05
C GLU A 712 -19.27 15.60 -23.88
N PRO A 713 -18.71 16.37 -24.84
CA PRO A 713 -17.34 16.86 -24.74
C PRO A 713 -17.10 17.72 -23.51
N MET A 714 -15.87 17.68 -22.98
CA MET A 714 -15.49 18.40 -21.77
C MET A 714 -14.36 19.40 -22.01
N GLN A 715 -14.45 20.57 -21.38
CA GLN A 715 -13.31 21.47 -21.27
C GLN A 715 -12.37 20.97 -20.17
N ILE A 716 -11.07 20.92 -20.43
CA ILE A 716 -10.05 20.46 -19.47
C ILE A 716 -9.78 21.53 -18.41
N ASP A 717 -9.73 21.10 -17.15
CA ASP A 717 -9.11 21.82 -16.05
C ASP A 717 -7.77 21.15 -15.70
N LEU A 718 -6.68 21.71 -16.21
CA LEU A 718 -5.35 21.11 -16.09
C LEU A 718 -4.87 20.99 -14.63
N ALA A 719 -5.39 21.83 -13.72
CA ALA A 719 -5.03 21.78 -12.31
C ALA A 719 -5.68 20.57 -11.61
N ARG A 720 -6.97 20.33 -11.87
CA ARG A 720 -7.77 19.35 -11.11
C ARG A 720 -8.01 18.04 -11.83
N ASP A 721 -8.14 18.05 -13.15
CA ASP A 721 -8.51 16.86 -13.92
C ASP A 721 -7.35 15.85 -14.00
N ASP A 722 -7.72 14.57 -14.04
CA ASP A 722 -6.84 13.48 -14.44
C ASP A 722 -6.96 13.26 -15.94
N LEU A 723 -5.88 13.54 -16.68
CA LEU A 723 -5.90 13.50 -18.13
C LEU A 723 -5.99 12.07 -18.69
N ALA A 724 -5.69 11.04 -17.88
CA ALA A 724 -5.77 9.64 -18.30
C ALA A 724 -7.20 9.18 -18.65
N LEU A 725 -8.22 9.93 -18.22
CA LEU A 725 -9.63 9.64 -18.52
C LEU A 725 -10.09 10.14 -19.90
N PHE A 726 -9.26 10.92 -20.60
CA PHE A 726 -9.60 11.43 -21.93
C PHE A 726 -8.80 10.67 -22.98
N SER A 727 -9.43 10.32 -24.11
CA SER A 727 -8.74 9.60 -25.19
C SER A 727 -8.06 10.56 -26.18
N LEU A 728 -8.68 11.71 -26.43
CA LEU A 728 -8.22 12.74 -27.36
C LEU A 728 -8.39 14.12 -26.74
N ILE A 729 -7.33 14.92 -26.80
CA ILE A 729 -7.35 16.34 -26.43
C ILE A 729 -7.22 17.18 -27.70
N TYR A 730 -8.25 17.98 -27.99
CA TYR A 730 -8.19 19.04 -29.00
C TYR A 730 -7.65 20.32 -28.36
N TRP A 731 -6.56 20.86 -28.91
CA TRP A 731 -5.90 22.04 -28.41
C TRP A 731 -5.94 23.17 -29.44
N PRO A 732 -6.93 24.07 -29.36
CA PRO A 732 -6.95 25.28 -30.17
C PRO A 732 -5.87 26.27 -29.68
N VAL A 733 -5.00 26.70 -30.58
CA VAL A 733 -3.90 27.62 -30.26
C VAL A 733 -4.26 29.05 -30.66
N THR A 734 -4.17 29.97 -29.70
CA THR A 734 -4.35 31.41 -29.93
C THR A 734 -3.06 32.16 -29.61
N ALA A 735 -2.82 33.30 -30.24
CA ALA A 735 -1.58 34.06 -30.07
C ALA A 735 -1.31 34.49 -28.60
N GLY A 736 -2.36 34.71 -27.81
CA GLY A 736 -2.29 35.15 -26.41
C GLY A 736 -2.49 34.05 -25.36
N GLN A 737 -2.62 32.79 -25.76
CA GLN A 737 -2.92 31.68 -24.84
C GLN A 737 -1.83 31.55 -23.76
N PRO A 738 -2.13 31.50 -22.46
CA PRO A 738 -1.10 31.35 -21.42
C PRO A 738 -0.42 29.97 -21.47
N ALA A 739 0.81 29.88 -20.96
CA ALA A 739 1.50 28.59 -20.87
C ALA A 739 0.98 27.81 -19.65
N PRO A 740 0.83 26.48 -19.74
CA PRO A 740 0.60 25.63 -18.58
C PRO A 740 1.61 25.84 -17.44
N SER A 741 1.22 25.52 -16.21
CA SER A 741 2.16 25.45 -15.09
C SER A 741 3.13 24.29 -15.26
N PRO A 742 4.27 24.25 -14.53
CA PRO A 742 5.18 23.12 -14.55
C PRO A 742 4.51 21.78 -14.23
N GLU A 743 3.58 21.75 -13.25
CA GLU A 743 2.80 20.56 -12.94
C GLU A 743 1.85 20.19 -14.08
N GLY A 744 1.28 21.19 -14.76
CA GLY A 744 0.45 20.99 -15.94
C GLY A 744 1.21 20.34 -17.10
N TYR A 745 2.43 20.79 -17.38
CA TYR A 745 3.31 20.15 -18.37
C TYR A 745 3.68 18.72 -17.97
N ALA A 746 3.96 18.45 -16.70
CA ALA A 746 4.21 17.10 -16.22
C ALA A 746 3.02 16.15 -16.43
N LYS A 747 1.78 16.64 -16.24
CA LYS A 747 0.56 15.88 -16.54
C LYS A 747 0.40 15.62 -18.05
N LEU A 748 0.65 16.63 -18.89
CA LEU A 748 0.57 16.50 -20.35
C LEU A 748 1.61 15.51 -20.90
N ASN A 749 2.85 15.55 -20.40
CA ASN A 749 3.89 14.58 -20.80
C ASN A 749 3.58 13.17 -20.32
N ARG A 750 2.95 13.02 -19.14
CA ARG A 750 2.45 11.71 -18.69
C ARG A 750 1.32 11.20 -19.58
N TYR A 751 0.41 12.08 -19.99
CA TYR A 751 -0.68 11.75 -20.90
C TYR A 751 -0.14 11.26 -22.27
N LEU A 752 0.81 11.98 -22.86
CA LEU A 752 1.46 11.57 -24.11
C LEU A 752 2.21 10.23 -23.97
N ARG A 753 2.97 10.03 -22.89
CA ARG A 753 3.65 8.75 -22.61
C ARG A 753 2.70 7.58 -22.35
N GLY A 754 1.49 7.87 -21.88
CA GLY A 754 0.42 6.90 -21.66
C GLY A 754 -0.36 6.50 -22.92
N GLY A 755 0.05 6.99 -24.11
CA GLY A 755 -0.63 6.72 -25.37
C GLY A 755 -1.77 7.69 -25.71
N GLY A 756 -1.91 8.77 -24.94
CA GLY A 756 -2.86 9.83 -25.23
C GLY A 756 -2.47 10.66 -26.46
N MET A 757 -3.46 11.14 -27.21
CA MET A 757 -3.24 11.95 -28.42
C MET A 757 -3.64 13.42 -28.20
N ILE A 758 -2.84 14.34 -28.73
CA ILE A 758 -3.15 15.78 -28.79
C ILE A 758 -3.25 16.25 -30.25
N LEU A 759 -4.36 16.91 -30.59
CA LEU A 759 -4.56 17.60 -31.87
C LEU A 759 -4.37 19.11 -31.67
N PHE A 760 -3.23 19.65 -32.11
CA PHE A 760 -2.98 21.09 -32.11
C PHE A 760 -3.54 21.74 -33.37
N ASP A 761 -4.38 22.77 -33.19
CA ASP A 761 -4.98 23.53 -34.28
C ASP A 761 -4.67 25.02 -34.14
N THR A 762 -3.84 25.57 -35.03
CA THR A 762 -3.48 27.01 -35.07
C THR A 762 -4.51 27.87 -35.80
N ARG A 763 -5.45 27.24 -36.54
CA ARG A 763 -6.61 27.87 -37.19
C ARG A 763 -6.29 29.00 -38.17
N ASP A 764 -5.07 29.02 -38.69
CA ASP A 764 -4.49 30.12 -39.48
C ASP A 764 -3.89 29.65 -40.82
N ALA A 765 -4.29 28.48 -41.32
CA ALA A 765 -3.80 27.95 -42.59
C ALA A 765 -4.10 28.87 -43.79
N ASP A 766 -5.12 29.73 -43.72
CA ASP A 766 -5.41 30.77 -44.73
C ASP A 766 -4.41 31.93 -44.73
N LEU A 767 -3.62 32.08 -43.66
CA LEU A 767 -2.62 33.13 -43.48
C LEU A 767 -1.17 32.61 -43.60
N ALA A 768 -0.97 31.29 -43.46
CA ALA A 768 0.33 30.65 -43.31
C ALA A 768 1.21 30.63 -44.59
N GLU A 769 0.65 30.85 -45.78
CA GLU A 769 1.42 30.85 -47.04
C GLU A 769 2.39 32.04 -47.18
N MET A 770 2.33 33.05 -46.30
CA MET A 770 3.07 34.32 -46.47
C MET A 770 4.01 34.75 -45.33
N SER A 771 4.04 34.08 -44.16
CA SER A 771 5.10 34.22 -43.11
C SER A 771 4.75 33.38 -41.86
N ALA A 772 5.67 33.31 -40.88
CA ALA A 772 5.39 32.71 -39.56
C ALA A 772 4.28 33.48 -38.83
N THR A 773 3.14 32.84 -38.62
CA THR A 773 1.96 33.42 -37.97
C THR A 773 2.15 33.55 -36.44
N PRO A 774 1.45 34.49 -35.78
CA PRO A 774 1.50 34.61 -34.32
C PRO A 774 1.04 33.36 -33.57
N ALA A 775 0.03 32.64 -34.09
CA ALA A 775 -0.43 31.39 -33.50
C ALA A 775 0.58 30.24 -33.71
N GLY A 776 1.23 30.16 -34.87
CA GLY A 776 2.33 29.22 -35.11
C GLY A 776 3.54 29.44 -34.18
N GLN A 777 3.94 30.69 -33.95
CA GLN A 777 4.98 31.01 -32.95
C GLN A 777 4.55 30.63 -31.54
N ARG A 778 3.27 30.83 -31.20
CA ARG A 778 2.76 30.44 -29.88
C ARG A 778 2.73 28.93 -29.70
N LEU A 779 2.35 28.18 -30.73
CA LEU A 779 2.42 26.72 -30.73
C LEU A 779 3.84 26.24 -30.45
N GLN A 780 4.87 26.78 -31.13
CA GLN A 780 6.25 26.41 -30.87
C GLN A 780 6.65 26.62 -29.39
N ALA A 781 6.20 27.72 -28.79
CA ALA A 781 6.46 28.00 -27.38
C ALA A 781 5.70 27.06 -26.42
N LEU A 782 4.47 26.65 -26.76
CA LEU A 782 3.66 25.71 -25.98
C LEU A 782 4.15 24.25 -26.15
N ALA A 783 4.66 23.90 -27.32
CA ALA A 783 5.16 22.57 -27.66
C ALA A 783 6.58 22.30 -27.15
N ALA A 784 7.41 23.34 -26.99
CA ALA A 784 8.82 23.17 -26.59
C ALA A 784 9.05 22.39 -25.26
N PRO A 785 8.22 22.54 -24.21
CA PRO A 785 8.37 21.75 -22.98
C PRO A 785 7.70 20.37 -23.03
N LEU A 786 7.02 20.03 -24.12
CA LEU A 786 6.35 18.73 -24.30
C LEU A 786 7.32 17.70 -24.89
N ASP A 787 7.21 16.46 -24.42
CA ASP A 787 8.01 15.33 -24.91
C ASP A 787 7.45 14.83 -26.27
N ILE A 788 7.53 15.67 -27.31
CA ILE A 788 7.01 15.37 -28.66
C ILE A 788 8.12 14.73 -29.51
N PRO A 789 7.86 13.60 -30.20
CA PRO A 789 8.83 13.00 -31.11
C PRO A 789 9.12 13.89 -32.33
N PRO A 790 10.19 13.62 -33.12
CA PRO A 790 10.45 14.35 -34.36
C PRO A 790 9.22 14.37 -35.27
N LEU A 791 8.99 15.48 -35.97
CA LEU A 791 7.78 15.68 -36.80
C LEU A 791 8.12 15.73 -38.29
N GLU A 792 7.23 15.18 -39.12
CA GLU A 792 7.28 15.31 -40.58
C GLU A 792 5.90 15.65 -41.15
N PRO A 793 5.80 16.21 -42.38
CA PRO A 793 4.52 16.38 -43.06
C PRO A 793 3.86 15.01 -43.28
N ILE A 794 2.56 14.90 -43.06
CA ILE A 794 1.85 13.61 -43.13
C ILE A 794 2.13 12.88 -44.46
N PRO A 795 2.76 11.70 -44.42
CA PRO A 795 3.08 11.00 -45.65
C PRO A 795 1.82 10.35 -46.24
N PRO A 796 1.74 10.16 -47.57
CA PRO A 796 0.55 9.62 -48.23
C PRO A 796 0.24 8.18 -47.83
N ASP A 797 1.21 7.46 -47.27
CA ASP A 797 1.08 6.10 -46.75
C ASP A 797 0.84 6.04 -45.23
N HIS A 798 0.62 7.17 -44.56
CA HIS A 798 0.33 7.25 -43.12
C HIS A 798 -0.99 6.56 -42.76
N ILE A 799 -1.08 5.93 -41.58
CA ILE A 799 -2.26 5.15 -41.15
C ILE A 799 -3.54 5.99 -41.09
N LEU A 800 -3.45 7.27 -40.68
CA LEU A 800 -4.59 8.21 -40.65
C LEU A 800 -5.29 8.40 -42.01
N THR A 801 -4.63 8.09 -43.13
CA THR A 801 -5.26 8.08 -44.47
C THR A 801 -6.28 6.95 -44.62
N ARG A 802 -6.24 5.92 -43.77
CA ARG A 802 -7.00 4.67 -43.94
C ARG A 802 -7.53 4.03 -42.65
N THR A 803 -7.49 4.75 -41.52
CA THR A 803 -7.97 4.20 -40.24
C THR A 803 -9.45 3.82 -40.24
N PHE A 804 -10.33 4.62 -40.87
CA PHE A 804 -11.74 4.25 -41.05
C PHE A 804 -12.20 4.51 -42.48
N TYR A 805 -12.11 5.77 -42.91
CA TYR A 805 -12.26 6.22 -44.28
C TYR A 805 -10.92 6.22 -45.01
N LEU A 806 -10.97 6.01 -46.32
CA LEU A 806 -9.85 6.25 -47.23
C LEU A 806 -9.83 7.73 -47.62
N LEU A 807 -8.79 8.44 -47.20
CA LEU A 807 -8.60 9.89 -47.37
C LEU A 807 -7.25 10.18 -48.02
N GLN A 808 -7.22 11.20 -48.87
CA GLN A 808 -6.00 11.73 -49.49
C GLN A 808 -5.62 13.11 -48.96
N THR A 809 -6.61 13.85 -48.46
CA THR A 809 -6.46 15.17 -47.86
C THR A 809 -7.21 15.23 -46.54
N PHE A 810 -6.86 16.20 -45.71
CA PHE A 810 -7.34 16.33 -44.33
C PHE A 810 -7.84 17.76 -44.01
N PRO A 811 -8.75 18.30 -44.85
CA PRO A 811 -9.22 19.66 -44.70
C PRO A 811 -10.02 19.84 -43.41
N GLY A 812 -10.00 21.05 -42.89
CA GLY A 812 -10.97 21.58 -41.94
C GLY A 812 -11.79 22.65 -42.63
N ARG A 813 -11.94 23.81 -41.99
CA ARG A 813 -12.44 25.01 -42.67
C ARG A 813 -11.47 25.50 -43.73
N TYR A 814 -10.17 25.29 -43.49
CA TYR A 814 -9.06 25.54 -44.41
C TYR A 814 -8.37 24.22 -44.79
N ASP A 815 -7.52 24.24 -45.80
CA ASP A 815 -6.83 23.05 -46.33
C ASP A 815 -5.32 23.32 -46.43
N GLY A 816 -4.65 23.25 -45.29
CA GLY A 816 -3.20 23.40 -45.13
C GLY A 816 -2.51 22.10 -44.71
N SER A 817 -1.17 22.14 -44.72
CA SER A 817 -0.33 21.00 -44.38
C SER A 817 -0.51 20.54 -42.93
N ILE A 818 -0.51 19.23 -42.73
CA ILE A 818 -0.55 18.59 -41.42
C ILE A 818 0.80 17.94 -41.12
N TRP A 819 1.23 18.04 -39.87
CA TRP A 819 2.42 17.41 -39.34
C TRP A 819 2.06 16.33 -38.34
N VAL A 820 2.78 15.21 -38.42
CA VAL A 820 2.64 14.04 -37.56
C VAL A 820 4.03 13.60 -37.13
N GLU A 821 4.10 12.61 -36.23
CA GLU A 821 5.36 11.95 -35.88
C GLU A 821 6.08 11.43 -37.13
N ALA A 822 7.38 11.70 -37.20
CA ALA A 822 8.25 11.30 -38.29
C ALA A 822 8.55 9.80 -38.25
N ALA A 823 8.49 9.16 -39.42
CA ALA A 823 8.88 7.78 -39.56
C ALA A 823 10.40 7.57 -39.42
N PRO A 824 10.85 6.38 -38.95
CA PRO A 824 12.27 6.06 -38.87
C PRO A 824 12.96 6.14 -40.23
N PRO A 825 14.21 6.64 -40.30
CA PRO A 825 14.94 6.81 -41.56
C PRO A 825 15.23 5.50 -42.32
N GLU A 826 15.12 4.33 -41.67
CA GLU A 826 15.28 3.00 -42.27
C GLU A 826 13.96 2.37 -42.76
N ALA A 827 12.81 3.07 -42.63
CA ALA A 827 11.50 2.53 -43.01
C ALA A 827 11.35 2.42 -44.54
N ALA A 828 11.53 1.21 -45.07
CA ALA A 828 11.25 0.86 -46.47
C ALA A 828 10.00 -0.01 -46.58
N ALA A 829 9.26 0.11 -47.70
CA ALA A 829 8.15 -0.78 -47.99
C ALA A 829 8.70 -2.18 -48.31
N ALA A 830 8.17 -3.21 -47.66
CA ALA A 830 8.54 -4.59 -47.95
C ALA A 830 8.16 -4.97 -49.40
N GLU A 831 8.90 -5.89 -50.02
CA GLU A 831 8.67 -6.31 -51.40
C GLU A 831 7.25 -6.88 -51.56
N GLY A 832 6.43 -6.25 -52.41
CA GLY A 832 5.01 -6.60 -52.61
C GLY A 832 4.00 -5.82 -51.76
N MET A 833 4.44 -4.92 -50.87
CA MET A 833 3.57 -4.09 -50.04
C MET A 833 3.51 -2.63 -50.55
N PRO A 834 2.32 -2.03 -50.71
CA PRO A 834 2.17 -0.67 -51.25
C PRO A 834 2.47 0.45 -50.24
N PHE A 835 2.66 0.13 -48.95
CA PHE A 835 2.83 1.10 -47.88
C PHE A 835 4.02 0.73 -46.98
N ARG A 836 4.71 1.74 -46.43
CA ARG A 836 5.73 1.52 -45.38
C ARG A 836 5.04 1.22 -44.05
N GLN A 837 5.71 0.46 -43.19
CA GLN A 837 5.29 0.28 -41.79
C GLN A 837 5.85 1.46 -40.98
N LEU A 838 5.01 2.47 -40.76
CA LEU A 838 5.40 3.81 -40.29
C LEU A 838 5.04 4.02 -38.81
N ASN A 839 5.50 3.13 -37.92
CA ASN A 839 5.26 3.09 -36.46
C ASN A 839 4.13 2.12 -36.06
N ASP A 840 4.39 1.34 -35.00
CA ASP A 840 3.46 0.34 -34.46
C ASP A 840 2.53 0.89 -33.35
N GLY A 841 2.59 2.20 -33.06
CA GLY A 841 1.79 2.88 -32.02
C GLY A 841 0.81 3.96 -32.53
N VAL A 842 0.04 4.55 -31.61
CA VAL A 842 -0.79 5.73 -31.89
C VAL A 842 0.12 6.96 -32.00
N THR A 843 0.11 7.64 -33.14
CA THR A 843 0.71 8.97 -33.33
C THR A 843 0.30 9.91 -32.18
N PRO A 844 1.23 10.32 -31.29
CA PRO A 844 0.88 11.03 -30.06
C PRO A 844 0.44 12.47 -30.31
N VAL A 845 0.84 13.06 -31.44
CA VAL A 845 0.56 14.46 -31.79
C VAL A 845 0.21 14.61 -33.26
N VAL A 846 -0.84 15.38 -33.55
CA VAL A 846 -1.16 15.89 -34.89
C VAL A 846 -1.21 17.41 -34.84
N ILE A 847 -0.56 18.08 -35.78
CA ILE A 847 -0.47 19.54 -35.82
C ILE A 847 -0.94 20.05 -37.17
N GLY A 848 -1.83 21.05 -37.18
CA GLY A 848 -2.15 21.83 -38.38
C GLY A 848 -2.86 23.13 -38.06
N GLY A 849 -3.29 23.85 -39.10
CA GLY A 849 -3.97 25.14 -38.97
C GLY A 849 -5.35 25.18 -39.62
N ASN A 850 -5.98 24.02 -39.79
CA ASN A 850 -7.13 23.85 -40.69
C ASN A 850 -8.47 24.29 -40.07
N ASP A 851 -8.50 24.70 -38.80
CA ASP A 851 -9.72 25.10 -38.08
C ASP A 851 -10.80 24.00 -38.16
N TRP A 852 -10.43 22.80 -37.71
CA TRP A 852 -11.27 21.60 -37.79
C TRP A 852 -12.52 21.72 -36.93
N ALA A 853 -12.40 22.31 -35.72
CA ALA A 853 -13.54 22.51 -34.86
C ALA A 853 -14.65 23.32 -35.54
N ALA A 854 -14.32 24.36 -36.30
CA ALA A 854 -15.32 25.14 -37.04
C ALA A 854 -15.97 24.35 -38.18
N ALA A 855 -15.25 23.43 -38.81
CA ALA A 855 -15.81 22.55 -39.83
C ALA A 855 -16.77 21.50 -39.24
N TRP A 856 -16.46 20.99 -38.04
CA TRP A 856 -17.26 20.00 -37.32
C TRP A 856 -18.45 20.60 -36.56
N ALA A 857 -18.39 21.89 -36.21
CA ALA A 857 -19.35 22.54 -35.33
C ALA A 857 -20.77 22.57 -35.91
N GLN A 858 -21.71 22.01 -35.15
CA GLN A 858 -23.13 21.97 -35.43
C GLN A 858 -23.92 22.62 -34.29
N ASP A 859 -25.04 23.25 -34.62
CA ASP A 859 -25.98 23.77 -33.62
C ASP A 859 -26.85 22.63 -33.04
N ALA A 860 -27.70 22.96 -32.07
CA ALA A 860 -28.61 22.00 -31.43
C ALA A 860 -29.64 21.37 -32.39
N ARG A 861 -29.74 21.83 -33.64
CA ARG A 861 -30.62 21.29 -34.69
C ARG A 861 -29.84 20.46 -35.71
N GLY A 862 -28.55 20.24 -35.50
CA GLY A 862 -27.66 19.51 -36.42
C GLY A 862 -27.25 20.33 -37.65
N MET A 863 -27.44 21.65 -37.63
CA MET A 863 -27.06 22.51 -38.75
C MET A 863 -25.63 23.04 -38.58
N PRO A 864 -24.80 23.09 -39.64
CA PRO A 864 -23.44 23.63 -39.54
C PRO A 864 -23.41 25.08 -39.07
N MET A 865 -22.53 25.40 -38.11
CA MET A 865 -22.42 26.75 -37.52
C MET A 865 -21.61 27.72 -38.39
N PHE A 866 -20.64 27.23 -39.15
CA PHE A 866 -19.71 28.06 -39.93
C PHE A 866 -19.66 27.62 -41.39
N PRO A 867 -19.52 28.56 -42.36
CA PRO A 867 -19.32 28.20 -43.76
C PRO A 867 -17.93 27.56 -43.97
N VAL A 868 -17.90 26.47 -44.73
CA VAL A 868 -16.68 25.81 -45.22
C VAL A 868 -16.73 25.88 -46.74
N GLY A 869 -15.74 26.52 -47.36
CA GLY A 869 -15.70 26.71 -48.83
C GLY A 869 -16.94 27.43 -49.40
N ARG A 870 -17.29 27.12 -50.67
CA ARG A 870 -18.47 27.67 -51.36
C ARG A 870 -19.21 26.56 -52.12
N GLY A 871 -20.54 26.58 -52.11
CA GLY A 871 -21.37 25.67 -52.90
C GLY A 871 -21.11 24.19 -52.60
N LEU A 872 -21.27 23.32 -53.61
CA LEU A 872 -21.12 21.86 -53.47
C LEU A 872 -19.70 21.41 -53.07
N SER A 873 -18.66 22.17 -53.45
CA SER A 873 -17.29 21.85 -53.04
C SER A 873 -17.06 22.12 -51.55
N GLY A 874 -17.72 23.14 -51.00
CA GLY A 874 -17.72 23.42 -49.56
C GLY A 874 -18.34 22.32 -48.71
N GLU A 875 -19.50 21.81 -49.13
CA GLU A 875 -20.16 20.67 -48.47
C GLU A 875 -19.30 19.40 -48.55
N ARG A 876 -18.65 19.16 -49.70
CA ARG A 876 -17.70 18.05 -49.84
C ARG A 876 -16.50 18.20 -48.90
N GLN A 877 -15.95 19.41 -48.77
CA GLN A 877 -14.83 19.67 -47.87
C GLN A 877 -15.22 19.42 -46.40
N ARG A 878 -16.41 19.87 -45.97
CA ARG A 878 -16.92 19.59 -44.63
C ARG A 878 -17.10 18.09 -44.38
N GLU A 879 -17.65 17.37 -45.36
CA GLU A 879 -17.79 15.91 -45.27
C GLU A 879 -16.43 15.21 -45.12
N VAL A 880 -15.41 15.66 -45.85
CA VAL A 880 -14.03 15.13 -45.70
C VAL A 880 -13.45 15.50 -44.34
N ALA A 881 -13.70 16.71 -43.82
CA ALA A 881 -13.28 17.12 -42.49
C ALA A 881 -13.88 16.21 -41.40
N LEU A 882 -15.18 15.89 -41.49
CA LEU A 882 -15.85 14.96 -40.58
C LEU A 882 -15.25 13.56 -40.64
N ARG A 883 -14.93 13.07 -41.86
CA ARG A 883 -14.26 11.77 -42.03
C ARG A 883 -12.86 11.76 -41.43
N PHE A 884 -12.12 12.87 -41.53
CA PHE A 884 -10.83 12.99 -40.88
C PHE A 884 -10.96 12.91 -39.35
N GLY A 885 -11.93 13.63 -38.77
CA GLY A 885 -12.22 13.52 -37.33
C GLY A 885 -12.55 12.09 -36.90
N VAL A 886 -13.34 11.35 -37.69
CA VAL A 886 -13.62 9.93 -37.43
C VAL A 886 -12.36 9.08 -37.53
N ASN A 887 -11.52 9.26 -38.55
CA ASN A 887 -10.25 8.55 -38.65
C ASN A 887 -9.34 8.80 -37.44
N LEU A 888 -9.30 10.04 -36.95
CA LEU A 888 -8.47 10.45 -35.83
C LEU A 888 -8.92 9.79 -34.52
N VAL A 889 -10.23 9.80 -34.21
CA VAL A 889 -10.76 9.14 -33.01
C VAL A 889 -10.64 7.61 -33.11
N MET A 890 -10.94 7.03 -34.27
CA MET A 890 -10.76 5.58 -34.46
C MET A 890 -9.29 5.17 -34.34
N HIS A 891 -8.34 6.03 -34.73
CA HIS A 891 -6.91 5.76 -34.63
C HIS A 891 -6.49 5.67 -33.16
N VAL A 892 -6.93 6.62 -32.35
CA VAL A 892 -6.71 6.61 -30.90
C VAL A 892 -7.30 5.36 -30.24
N LEU A 893 -8.51 4.96 -30.64
CA LEU A 893 -9.22 3.84 -29.98
C LEU A 893 -8.77 2.45 -30.45
N THR A 894 -8.17 2.34 -31.64
CA THR A 894 -7.85 1.03 -32.26
C THR A 894 -6.38 0.84 -32.61
N GLY A 895 -5.55 1.87 -32.45
CA GLY A 895 -4.12 1.80 -32.74
C GLY A 895 -3.82 1.45 -34.20
N ASN A 896 -2.85 0.57 -34.41
CA ASN A 896 -2.32 0.18 -35.71
C ASN A 896 -3.04 -1.05 -36.33
N TYR A 897 -4.22 -1.45 -35.83
CA TYR A 897 -4.97 -2.64 -36.27
C TYR A 897 -5.19 -2.75 -37.79
N LYS A 898 -5.21 -1.63 -38.53
CA LYS A 898 -5.39 -1.60 -39.99
C LYS A 898 -4.09 -1.51 -40.81
N SER A 899 -2.94 -1.44 -40.16
CA SER A 899 -1.63 -1.66 -40.81
C SER A 899 -1.21 -3.14 -40.83
N ASP A 900 -1.95 -4.03 -40.15
CA ASP A 900 -1.71 -5.47 -40.18
C ASP A 900 -1.91 -6.08 -41.57
N GLN A 901 -1.01 -7.02 -41.93
CA GLN A 901 -0.96 -7.69 -43.24
C GLN A 901 -2.29 -8.35 -43.66
N VAL A 902 -3.14 -8.69 -42.69
CA VAL A 902 -4.43 -9.38 -42.90
C VAL A 902 -5.41 -8.52 -43.71
N HIS A 903 -5.35 -7.20 -43.64
CA HIS A 903 -6.30 -6.30 -44.30
C HIS A 903 -5.83 -5.78 -45.68
N VAL A 904 -4.55 -6.00 -46.02
CA VAL A 904 -3.93 -5.49 -47.25
C VAL A 904 -4.62 -5.99 -48.54
N PRO A 905 -5.01 -7.27 -48.68
CA PRO A 905 -5.68 -7.75 -49.89
C PRO A 905 -7.02 -7.04 -50.16
N ALA A 906 -7.84 -6.81 -49.11
CA ALA A 906 -9.13 -6.13 -49.23
C ALA A 906 -9.01 -4.63 -49.51
N LEU A 907 -7.91 -4.00 -49.05
CA LEU A 907 -7.59 -2.60 -49.35
C LEU A 907 -7.13 -2.43 -50.80
N LEU A 908 -6.31 -3.35 -51.31
CA LEU A 908 -5.87 -3.35 -52.72
C LEU A 908 -7.04 -3.57 -53.69
N GLU A 909 -8.00 -4.43 -53.35
CA GLU A 909 -9.22 -4.65 -54.15
C GLU A 909 -10.11 -3.39 -54.24
N ARG A 910 -10.15 -2.56 -53.18
CA ARG A 910 -10.90 -1.29 -53.16
C ARG A 910 -10.16 -0.12 -53.81
N LEU A 911 -8.82 -0.15 -53.86
CA LEU A 911 -8.00 0.85 -54.54
C LEU A 911 -7.89 0.58 -56.06
N GLY A 912 -8.13 -0.67 -56.47
CA GLY A 912 -8.17 -1.08 -57.89
C GLY A 912 -9.52 -0.90 -58.59
N GLN A 913 -10.56 -0.45 -57.88
CA GLN A 913 -11.86 0.01 -58.41
C GLN A 913 -11.91 1.53 -58.43
#